data_AF-X0GXX0-F1
#
_entry.id   AF-X0GXX0-F1
#
_cell.length_a   1.000
_cell.length_b   1.000
_cell.length_c   1.000
_cell.angle_alpha   90.00
_cell.angle_beta   90.00
_cell.angle_gamma   90.00
#
_symmetry.space_group_name_H-M   'P 1'
#
loop_
_entity.id
_entity.type
_entity.pdbx_description
1 polymer ?
#
loop_
_entity_poly.entity_id
_entity_poly.type
_entity_poly.pdbx_seq_one_letter_code
_entity_poly.pdbx_strand_id
1 'polypeptide(L)'
;MEISHSDRDRDRRSSADSAEPTPSRHTCHCGKSFIRKEHLRRHQATHGERNFVCPICQRSFTRNDLLRRHLTRHDMPTAPDPRRGRACDACHANKTKCDGGTRCTLCVKRGINCTYKHASKSSSGSKSPSEDTADPRAVANGFTSPSLIQNLTPGTPQISPNDEIKAGFKRIANHVRTGEIPIGEDTPVPALDKNWIEGNSKEYFGRFHDTWPILHGPSYVTMDTSLLVSVSIAMISCWLRNPDEFEDVVLQLHESLMSAFSDWIANPRSRHEYDEPWPFETYQAILMNIIFAFYHGNEKLVSKASLLRGTFVVALREAEFFNSDNAAEQQRVHYPGTFVPWLMTMRDRWKRLIVSLFKIDTYLSTARFQAPTLFREEIDLTMPATYSLWNAYGLNIFFKRITLEPTDRSNFKLSEVIANPNTPAKPLLLFEDIHLALCGLLPAIWNQTQIVRRSTEAGRSTQNCTSSLAWQLEAWKADIERLKHQCFHAAEVGEFPFTAYIGDYDEDPVRAKALAMSNIKCLISECLMTYHLQGLQLYADPRMINSVAMASTVSPDHEAGVRPRLQKLHTQLNIWAKTPESRRALLHALAVLRQCESDLQANEPQTQSIDPTSYLAISMSALVVWAWLMFSEAACSCVPTINHINIGDDPLDLQNTARLETWIQAEGTAGMNNIPLCRCVSEGWMARFNALLPLGRRRWEMSDEVAPILNSLSAGR
;
A
#
# COMPACT_ATOMS: atom_id res chain seq x y z
N MET A 1 -1.04 -2.87 -84.82
CA MET A 1 -2.16 -3.80 -84.56
C MET A 1 -2.55 -3.61 -83.12
N GLU A 2 -3.47 -2.68 -82.86
CA GLU A 2 -4.21 -2.52 -81.61
C GLU A 2 -5.11 -1.31 -81.85
N ILE A 3 -6.38 -1.57 -82.19
CA ILE A 3 -7.38 -0.52 -82.37
C ILE A 3 -8.67 -1.00 -81.72
N SER A 4 -9.09 -0.19 -80.74
CA SER A 4 -10.39 -0.12 -80.12
C SER A 4 -11.53 0.00 -81.12
N HIS A 5 -12.66 -0.68 -80.85
CA HIS A 5 -14.02 -0.12 -80.80
C HIS A 5 -15.05 -1.26 -80.90
N SER A 6 -16.07 -1.21 -80.07
CA SER A 6 -17.38 -1.65 -80.48
C SER A 6 -18.42 -0.69 -79.92
N ASP A 7 -18.94 0.12 -80.84
CA ASP A 7 -20.19 0.87 -80.77
C ASP A 7 -21.35 0.02 -80.24
N ARG A 8 -22.33 0.70 -79.63
CA ARG A 8 -23.68 0.77 -80.21
C ARG A 8 -24.50 1.90 -79.59
N ASP A 9 -24.95 2.76 -80.50
CA ASP A 9 -25.81 3.91 -80.33
C ASP A 9 -27.29 3.50 -80.27
N ARG A 10 -28.07 4.29 -79.51
CA ARG A 10 -29.50 4.66 -79.63
C ARG A 10 -30.57 3.59 -79.98
N ASP A 11 -31.61 3.51 -79.12
CA ASP A 11 -32.90 4.12 -79.47
C ASP A 11 -33.88 4.35 -78.30
N ARG A 12 -34.70 5.39 -78.49
CA ARG A 12 -35.66 6.03 -77.55
C ARG A 12 -36.93 5.21 -77.30
N ARG A 13 -37.46 5.27 -76.07
CA ARG A 13 -38.89 5.57 -75.77
C ARG A 13 -39.14 5.79 -74.27
N SER A 14 -40.14 6.61 -73.99
CA SER A 14 -40.40 7.46 -72.83
C SER A 14 -41.15 6.81 -71.65
N SER A 15 -40.76 7.25 -70.45
CA SER A 15 -41.58 7.66 -69.29
C SER A 15 -42.57 6.68 -68.62
N ALA A 16 -42.21 6.22 -67.41
CA ALA A 16 -43.07 6.20 -66.21
C ALA A 16 -42.25 5.82 -64.95
N ASP A 17 -42.23 6.74 -63.98
CA ASP A 17 -41.88 6.67 -62.54
C ASP A 17 -41.00 5.54 -61.96
N SER A 18 -39.83 5.93 -61.48
CA SER A 18 -39.20 5.35 -60.29
C SER A 18 -38.58 6.46 -59.42
N ALA A 19 -39.30 6.83 -58.36
CA ALA A 19 -38.79 7.71 -57.32
C ALA A 19 -37.75 6.97 -56.47
N GLU A 20 -36.48 7.37 -56.58
CA GLU A 20 -35.44 6.97 -55.62
C GLU A 20 -35.74 7.59 -54.24
N PRO A 21 -35.54 6.85 -53.13
CA PRO A 21 -35.80 7.38 -51.79
C PRO A 21 -34.72 8.42 -51.44
N THR A 22 -35.12 9.68 -51.30
CA THR A 22 -34.25 10.72 -50.73
C THR A 22 -33.74 10.30 -49.35
N PRO A 23 -32.44 10.46 -49.04
CA PRO A 23 -31.87 10.02 -47.76
C PRO A 23 -32.57 10.73 -46.61
N SER A 24 -33.07 9.96 -45.64
CA SER A 24 -33.80 10.47 -44.47
C SER A 24 -32.93 11.49 -43.73
N ARG A 25 -33.37 12.77 -43.71
CA ARG A 25 -32.68 13.83 -42.98
C ARG A 25 -33.13 13.84 -41.53
N HIS A 26 -32.19 14.00 -40.60
CA HIS A 26 -32.47 14.09 -39.18
C HIS A 26 -32.63 15.56 -38.77
N THR A 27 -33.79 15.93 -38.22
CA THR A 27 -34.15 17.31 -37.91
C THR A 27 -34.01 17.61 -36.41
N CYS A 28 -33.43 18.76 -36.09
CA CYS A 28 -33.32 19.28 -34.73
C CYS A 28 -34.57 20.07 -34.33
N HIS A 29 -34.86 20.17 -33.03
CA HIS A 29 -35.97 20.97 -32.51
C HIS A 29 -35.89 22.47 -32.89
N CYS A 30 -34.73 22.96 -33.33
CA CYS A 30 -34.54 24.32 -33.85
C CYS A 30 -34.74 24.44 -35.37
N GLY A 31 -35.28 23.41 -36.05
CA GLY A 31 -35.59 23.42 -37.49
C GLY A 31 -34.45 23.12 -38.45
N LYS A 32 -33.21 22.91 -37.97
CA LYS A 32 -32.05 22.54 -38.81
C LYS A 32 -32.04 21.04 -39.09
N SER A 33 -31.81 20.65 -40.35
CA SER A 33 -31.75 19.24 -40.77
C SER A 33 -30.33 18.83 -41.19
N PHE A 34 -29.97 17.58 -40.87
CA PHE A 34 -28.64 17.02 -41.12
C PHE A 34 -28.77 15.65 -41.79
N ILE A 35 -27.84 15.33 -42.68
CA ILE A 35 -27.82 14.05 -43.40
C ILE A 35 -27.40 12.88 -42.48
N ARG A 36 -26.61 13.15 -41.44
CA ARG A 36 -26.11 12.13 -40.50
C ARG A 36 -26.56 12.39 -39.06
N LYS A 37 -26.99 11.34 -38.36
CA LYS A 37 -27.43 11.38 -36.95
C LYS A 37 -26.36 11.94 -36.00
N GLU A 38 -25.08 11.66 -36.27
CA GLU A 38 -23.95 12.19 -35.50
C GLU A 38 -23.87 13.72 -35.54
N HIS A 39 -24.12 14.33 -36.72
CA HIS A 39 -24.10 15.79 -36.87
C HIS A 39 -25.31 16.44 -36.19
N LEU A 40 -26.47 15.78 -36.21
CA LEU A 40 -27.63 16.22 -35.42
C LEU A 40 -27.30 16.19 -33.91
N ARG A 41 -26.73 15.10 -33.39
CA ARG A 41 -26.36 14.98 -31.96
C ARG A 41 -25.37 16.07 -31.54
N ARG A 42 -24.38 16.34 -32.41
CA ARG A 42 -23.39 17.40 -32.23
C ARG A 42 -24.02 18.79 -32.21
N HIS A 43 -25.02 19.03 -33.05
CA HIS A 43 -25.75 20.28 -33.09
C HIS A 43 -26.71 20.44 -31.90
N GLN A 44 -27.37 19.36 -31.45
CA GLN A 44 -28.21 19.39 -30.24
C GLN A 44 -27.42 19.79 -29.00
N ALA A 45 -26.15 19.39 -28.90
CA ALA A 45 -25.25 19.84 -27.84
C ALA A 45 -24.97 21.36 -27.86
N THR A 46 -25.28 22.09 -28.95
CA THR A 46 -25.19 23.56 -28.97
C THR A 46 -26.36 24.27 -28.29
N HIS A 47 -27.46 23.55 -28.05
CA HIS A 47 -28.63 24.05 -27.32
C HIS A 47 -28.58 23.71 -25.82
N GLY A 48 -27.62 22.89 -25.38
CA GLY A 48 -27.42 22.52 -23.98
C GLY A 48 -26.56 23.51 -23.19
N GLU A 49 -26.56 23.35 -21.87
CA GLU A 49 -25.76 24.17 -20.95
C GLU A 49 -24.24 23.95 -21.13
N ARG A 50 -23.47 24.99 -20.82
CA ARG A 50 -22.00 25.00 -21.03
C ARG A 50 -21.29 24.29 -19.88
N ASN A 51 -21.32 22.96 -19.88
CA ASN A 51 -20.84 22.13 -18.77
C ASN A 51 -19.32 21.90 -18.74
N PHE A 52 -18.58 22.32 -19.78
CA PHE A 52 -17.13 22.08 -19.87
C PHE A 52 -16.36 23.36 -19.60
N VAL A 53 -15.89 23.55 -18.37
CA VAL A 53 -15.19 24.76 -17.94
C VAL A 53 -13.68 24.57 -18.07
N CYS A 54 -12.99 25.55 -18.65
CA CYS A 54 -11.53 25.55 -18.68
C CYS A 54 -10.97 25.80 -17.28
N PRO A 55 -10.13 24.92 -16.73
CA PRO A 55 -9.56 25.10 -15.39
C PRO A 55 -8.62 26.30 -15.30
N ILE A 56 -8.04 26.73 -16.42
CA ILE A 56 -7.03 27.81 -16.47
C ILE A 56 -7.67 29.20 -16.57
N CYS A 57 -8.74 29.35 -17.36
CA CYS A 57 -9.36 30.67 -17.59
C CYS A 57 -10.87 30.71 -17.34
N GLN A 58 -11.42 29.67 -16.72
CA GLN A 58 -12.83 29.55 -16.31
C GLN A 58 -13.86 29.76 -17.44
N ARG A 59 -13.44 29.58 -18.69
CA ARG A 59 -14.32 29.74 -19.85
C ARG A 59 -15.11 28.45 -20.09
N SER A 60 -16.43 28.56 -20.12
CA SER A 60 -17.35 27.44 -20.29
C SER A 60 -17.60 27.14 -21.78
N PHE A 61 -17.59 25.87 -22.16
CA PHE A 61 -17.87 25.35 -23.51
C PHE A 61 -19.02 24.36 -23.44
N THR A 62 -19.83 24.28 -24.50
CA THR A 62 -20.92 23.30 -24.60
C THR A 62 -20.45 21.88 -24.94
N ARG A 63 -19.18 21.71 -25.35
CA ARG A 63 -18.63 20.42 -25.79
C ARG A 63 -17.16 20.24 -25.40
N ASN A 64 -16.79 19.01 -25.04
CA ASN A 64 -15.43 18.65 -24.61
C ASN A 64 -14.36 18.86 -25.70
N ASP A 65 -14.66 18.61 -26.97
CA ASP A 65 -13.70 18.81 -28.07
C ASP A 65 -13.33 20.28 -28.28
N LEU A 66 -14.25 21.20 -27.99
CA LEU A 66 -13.99 22.63 -28.00
C LEU A 66 -13.11 23.05 -26.81
N LEU A 67 -13.32 22.44 -25.64
CA LEU A 67 -12.45 22.62 -24.48
C LEU A 67 -11.04 22.09 -24.76
N ARG A 68 -10.86 20.89 -25.34
CA ARG A 68 -9.53 20.36 -25.68
C ARG A 68 -8.77 21.26 -26.65
N ARG A 69 -9.42 21.72 -27.72
CA ARG A 69 -8.82 22.69 -28.66
C ARG A 69 -8.52 24.05 -28.00
N HIS A 70 -9.28 24.41 -26.99
CA HIS A 70 -9.00 25.59 -26.19
C HIS A 70 -7.80 25.40 -25.25
N LEU A 71 -7.64 24.20 -24.66
CA LEU A 71 -6.52 23.85 -23.80
C LEU A 71 -5.19 23.86 -24.55
N THR A 72 -5.16 23.44 -25.82
CA THR A 72 -3.94 23.54 -26.65
C THR A 72 -3.48 24.98 -26.91
N ARG A 73 -4.29 26.00 -26.57
CA ARG A 73 -3.89 27.40 -26.62
C ARG A 73 -3.18 27.86 -25.33
N HIS A 74 -3.34 27.12 -24.23
CA HIS A 74 -2.62 27.36 -22.98
C HIS A 74 -1.23 26.70 -22.97
N ASP A 75 -1.00 25.68 -23.81
CA ASP A 75 0.31 25.01 -24.00
C ASP A 75 1.36 25.81 -24.79
N MET A 76 1.06 27.04 -25.19
CA MET A 76 2.06 27.93 -25.79
C MET A 76 2.66 28.83 -24.71
N PRO A 77 4.00 28.88 -24.55
CA PRO A 77 4.64 29.72 -23.54
C PRO A 77 4.56 31.18 -24.00
N THR A 78 3.46 31.84 -23.63
CA THR A 78 3.23 33.27 -23.40
C THR A 78 1.73 33.50 -23.56
N ALA A 79 1.11 34.09 -22.53
CA ALA A 79 -0.27 34.54 -22.62
C ALA A 79 -0.46 35.37 -23.90
N PRO A 80 -1.42 35.05 -24.80
CA PRO A 80 -1.57 35.80 -26.03
C PRO A 80 -2.03 37.22 -25.70
N ASP A 81 -1.15 38.20 -25.96
CA ASP A 81 -1.48 39.62 -25.86
C ASP A 81 -2.76 39.88 -26.69
N PRO A 82 -3.82 40.48 -26.11
CA PRO A 82 -5.05 40.80 -26.84
C PRO A 82 -4.83 41.69 -28.08
N ARG A 83 -3.62 42.24 -28.28
CA ARG A 83 -3.21 43.02 -29.44
C ARG A 83 -2.70 42.22 -30.63
N ARG A 84 -2.55 40.89 -30.56
CA ARG A 84 -2.06 40.05 -31.67
C ARG A 84 -2.97 39.97 -32.90
N GLY A 85 -4.20 40.48 -32.81
CA GLY A 85 -5.17 40.52 -33.90
C GLY A 85 -5.51 41.90 -34.45
N ARG A 86 -4.88 42.98 -33.97
CA ARG A 86 -5.18 44.36 -34.40
C ARG A 86 -3.89 45.08 -34.83
N ALA A 87 -3.93 45.79 -35.95
CA ALA A 87 -2.81 46.63 -36.36
C ALA A 87 -2.69 47.87 -35.47
N CYS A 88 -1.46 48.30 -35.14
CA CYS A 88 -1.23 49.55 -34.41
C CYS A 88 -1.55 50.77 -35.29
N ASP A 89 -1.71 51.96 -34.69
CA ASP A 89 -2.10 53.18 -35.40
C ASP A 89 -1.11 53.51 -36.54
N ALA A 90 0.19 53.33 -36.29
CA ALA A 90 1.25 53.58 -37.27
C ALA A 90 1.25 52.57 -38.43
N CYS A 91 1.05 51.27 -38.15
CA CYS A 91 0.95 50.24 -39.19
C CYS A 91 -0.36 50.34 -39.97
N HIS A 92 -1.46 50.73 -39.30
CA HIS A 92 -2.76 50.95 -39.92
C HIS A 92 -2.76 52.16 -40.86
N ALA A 93 -2.21 53.30 -40.42
CA ALA A 93 -2.06 54.50 -41.24
C ALA A 93 -1.19 54.24 -42.49
N ASN A 94 -0.16 53.40 -42.36
CA ASN A 94 0.72 53.02 -43.47
C ASN A 94 0.22 51.80 -44.27
N LYS A 95 -0.95 51.23 -43.96
CA LYS A 95 -1.51 50.00 -44.57
C LYS A 95 -0.50 48.83 -44.65
N THR A 96 0.38 48.72 -43.65
CA THR A 96 1.39 47.66 -43.56
C THR A 96 0.99 46.58 -42.55
N LYS A 97 1.37 45.33 -42.82
CA LYS A 97 1.07 44.19 -41.95
C LYS A 97 1.71 44.39 -40.56
N CYS A 98 0.90 44.22 -39.52
CA CYS A 98 1.30 44.36 -38.12
C CYS A 98 1.20 43.01 -37.43
N ASP A 99 2.24 42.62 -36.72
CA ASP A 99 2.33 41.38 -35.93
C ASP A 99 1.71 41.51 -34.53
N GLY A 100 1.38 42.74 -34.12
CA GLY A 100 0.71 43.01 -32.85
C GLY A 100 1.64 42.96 -31.64
N GLY A 101 1.08 43.10 -30.44
CA GLY A 101 1.84 43.17 -29.18
C GLY A 101 1.86 44.58 -28.55
N THR A 102 2.56 44.73 -27.43
CA THR A 102 2.76 46.03 -26.75
C THR A 102 3.50 47.04 -27.64
N ARG A 103 4.49 46.59 -28.42
CA ARG A 103 5.11 47.31 -29.55
C ARG A 103 5.35 46.33 -30.69
N CYS A 104 4.82 46.60 -31.88
CA CYS A 104 4.98 45.70 -33.03
C CYS A 104 6.42 45.72 -33.56
N THR A 105 6.90 44.59 -34.09
CA THR A 105 8.31 44.44 -34.50
C THR A 105 8.70 45.45 -35.59
N LEU A 106 7.74 45.81 -36.45
CA LEU A 106 7.96 46.79 -37.53
C LEU A 106 8.18 48.21 -37.00
N CYS A 107 7.42 48.64 -35.98
CA CYS A 107 7.59 49.96 -35.38
C CYS A 107 8.85 50.05 -34.52
N VAL A 108 9.23 48.95 -33.84
CA VAL A 108 10.50 48.85 -33.11
C VAL A 108 11.68 49.03 -34.07
N LYS A 109 11.69 48.31 -35.20
CA LYS A 109 12.76 48.38 -36.20
C LYS A 109 12.87 49.75 -36.88
N ARG A 110 11.76 50.49 -36.99
CA ARG A 110 11.72 51.83 -37.61
C ARG A 110 11.92 52.98 -36.61
N GLY A 111 12.03 52.70 -35.31
CA GLY A 111 12.14 53.73 -34.28
C GLY A 111 10.88 54.61 -34.15
N ILE A 112 9.73 54.13 -34.62
CA ILE A 112 8.47 54.89 -34.62
C ILE A 112 7.65 54.50 -33.39
N ASN A 113 6.96 55.48 -32.79
CA ASN A 113 6.11 55.24 -31.63
C ASN A 113 4.90 54.37 -32.01
N CYS A 114 4.73 53.24 -31.31
CA CYS A 114 3.70 52.24 -31.60
C CYS A 114 2.53 52.39 -30.62
N THR A 115 1.43 53.00 -31.07
CA THR A 115 0.23 53.24 -30.24
C THR A 115 -1.00 52.50 -30.76
N TYR A 116 -1.97 52.29 -29.86
CA TYR A 116 -3.26 51.64 -30.14
C TYR A 116 -4.38 52.51 -29.54
N LYS A 117 -4.71 53.64 -30.16
CA LYS A 117 -5.50 54.73 -29.55
C LYS A 117 -7.01 54.47 -29.33
N HIS A 118 -7.53 53.27 -29.62
CA HIS A 118 -8.98 52.99 -29.51
C HIS A 118 -9.39 51.88 -28.52
N ALA A 119 -8.63 51.63 -27.47
CA ALA A 119 -9.01 50.67 -26.42
C ALA A 119 -8.94 51.28 -25.01
N SER A 120 -10.00 51.98 -24.58
CA SER A 120 -10.61 51.91 -23.21
C SER A 120 -11.48 53.14 -22.85
N LYS A 121 -12.77 52.91 -22.66
CA LYS A 121 -13.65 53.47 -21.61
C LYS A 121 -14.24 52.21 -20.97
N SER A 122 -13.90 51.78 -19.75
CA SER A 122 -14.18 52.41 -18.46
C SER A 122 -13.16 52.02 -17.35
N SER A 123 -12.59 53.06 -16.72
CA SER A 123 -12.25 53.27 -15.30
C SER A 123 -11.82 52.06 -14.42
N SER A 124 -10.56 51.91 -13.98
CA SER A 124 -9.69 52.71 -13.07
C SER A 124 -9.80 52.27 -11.60
N GLY A 125 -8.73 52.05 -10.81
CA GLY A 125 -7.29 52.22 -11.04
C GLY A 125 -6.50 52.10 -9.72
N SER A 126 -5.17 51.98 -9.82
CA SER A 126 -4.12 52.40 -8.86
C SER A 126 -2.77 51.92 -9.44
N LYS A 127 -1.87 52.81 -9.91
CA LYS A 127 -0.72 53.41 -9.17
C LYS A 127 -0.01 52.34 -8.30
N SER A 128 1.24 51.96 -8.52
CA SER A 128 2.48 52.78 -8.58
C SER A 128 3.69 51.95 -9.15
N PRO A 129 4.98 52.21 -8.82
CA PRO A 129 5.98 52.86 -9.68
C PRO A 129 7.20 51.97 -10.05
N SER A 130 8.15 52.56 -10.78
CA SER A 130 9.43 52.01 -11.25
C SER A 130 10.51 51.83 -10.18
N GLU A 131 11.36 50.83 -10.44
CA GLU A 131 12.83 50.68 -10.24
C GLU A 131 13.60 52.00 -9.97
N ASP A 132 14.73 52.10 -9.26
CA ASP A 132 15.72 51.12 -8.78
C ASP A 132 16.74 51.78 -7.82
N THR A 133 17.55 50.93 -7.15
CA THR A 133 18.92 51.14 -6.58
C THR A 133 19.21 51.80 -5.21
N ALA A 134 20.05 51.05 -4.45
CA ALA A 134 21.18 51.43 -3.59
C ALA A 134 21.09 51.18 -2.06
N ASP A 135 21.93 50.23 -1.61
CA ASP A 135 22.41 49.82 -0.27
C ASP A 135 23.25 50.95 0.42
N PRO A 136 23.75 50.92 1.70
CA PRO A 136 23.66 49.91 2.78
C PRO A 136 23.51 50.44 4.25
N ARG A 137 23.39 49.46 5.18
CA ARG A 137 23.74 49.44 6.63
C ARG A 137 22.63 49.57 7.70
N ALA A 138 22.52 48.44 8.43
CA ALA A 138 22.46 48.28 9.89
C ALA A 138 21.12 48.40 10.64
N VAL A 139 20.76 47.27 11.27
CA VAL A 139 20.50 47.05 12.73
C VAL A 139 19.31 46.11 12.97
N ALA A 140 19.66 44.91 13.44
CA ALA A 140 19.04 44.00 14.41
C ALA A 140 17.54 44.06 14.80
N ASN A 141 17.03 42.83 14.99
CA ASN A 141 16.01 42.34 15.94
C ASN A 141 14.52 42.32 15.53
N GLY A 142 13.89 41.16 15.75
CA GLY A 142 12.55 41.11 16.35
C GLY A 142 11.53 40.19 15.67
N PHE A 143 11.26 39.06 16.32
CA PHE A 143 10.06 38.23 16.18
C PHE A 143 8.75 39.04 16.08
N THR A 144 7.79 38.57 15.28
CA THR A 144 6.42 38.14 15.66
C THR A 144 5.46 38.18 14.47
N SER A 145 4.68 37.11 14.29
CA SER A 145 3.51 37.03 13.40
C SER A 145 2.40 37.99 13.85
N PRO A 146 1.62 38.61 12.95
CA PRO A 146 0.37 39.25 13.33
C PRO A 146 -0.83 38.35 13.01
N SER A 147 -1.42 37.85 14.09
CA SER A 147 -2.82 37.44 14.17
C SER A 147 -3.73 38.66 13.98
N LEU A 148 -4.74 38.54 13.12
CA LEU A 148 -5.94 39.39 13.15
C LEU A 148 -7.17 38.53 12.90
N ILE A 149 -7.73 38.01 14.01
CA ILE A 149 -9.15 37.71 14.13
C ILE A 149 -9.79 38.97 14.71
N GLN A 150 -10.78 39.53 14.02
CA GLN A 150 -12.09 39.83 14.62
C GLN A 150 -13.02 40.42 13.57
N ASN A 151 -14.11 39.71 13.28
CA ASN A 151 -15.45 40.29 13.32
C ASN A 151 -16.44 39.18 13.68
N LEU A 152 -17.09 39.37 14.83
CA LEU A 152 -18.11 38.50 15.42
C LEU A 152 -19.47 38.76 14.76
N THR A 153 -20.13 37.68 14.34
CA THR A 153 -21.58 37.53 14.39
C THR A 153 -21.89 36.39 15.38
N PRO A 154 -22.85 36.54 16.31
CA PRO A 154 -23.14 35.52 17.31
C PRO A 154 -24.16 34.50 16.77
N GLY A 155 -23.88 33.20 16.92
CA GLY A 155 -24.95 32.18 16.84
C GLY A 155 -24.63 30.79 16.29
N THR A 156 -23.40 30.45 15.91
CA THR A 156 -23.04 29.05 15.59
C THR A 156 -21.77 28.67 16.35
N PRO A 157 -21.72 27.53 17.06
CA PRO A 157 -20.47 27.02 17.59
C PRO A 157 -19.53 26.83 16.39
N GLN A 158 -18.36 27.47 16.39
CA GLN A 158 -17.32 27.08 15.45
C GLN A 158 -16.88 25.67 15.84
N ILE A 159 -17.38 24.69 15.10
CA ILE A 159 -17.03 23.28 15.27
C ILE A 159 -15.53 23.17 15.00
N SER A 160 -14.78 22.49 15.87
CA SER A 160 -13.35 22.26 15.64
C SER A 160 -13.16 21.47 14.34
N PRO A 161 -12.10 21.70 13.53
CA PRO A 161 -11.82 20.88 12.35
C PRO A 161 -11.81 19.36 12.64
N ASN A 162 -11.36 18.96 13.84
CA ASN A 162 -11.43 17.56 14.27
C ASN A 162 -12.87 17.07 14.50
N ASP A 163 -13.73 17.91 15.05
CA ASP A 163 -15.14 17.58 15.28
C ASP A 163 -15.90 17.45 13.96
N GLU A 164 -15.54 18.24 12.94
CA GLU A 164 -16.08 18.09 11.57
C GLU A 164 -15.68 16.75 10.96
N ILE A 165 -14.40 16.34 11.09
CA ILE A 165 -13.92 15.03 10.64
C ILE A 165 -14.67 13.91 11.37
N LYS A 166 -14.78 14.00 12.71
CA LYS A 166 -15.53 13.03 13.53
C LYS A 166 -17.00 12.93 13.10
N ALA A 167 -17.65 14.06 12.83
CA ALA A 167 -19.02 14.10 12.32
C ALA A 167 -19.14 13.48 10.91
N GLY A 168 -18.16 13.71 10.05
CA GLY A 168 -18.05 13.09 8.72
C GLY A 168 -17.98 11.56 8.81
N PHE A 169 -17.09 11.01 9.63
CA PHE A 169 -17.00 9.57 9.83
C PHE A 169 -18.28 8.97 10.41
N LYS A 170 -18.90 9.60 11.42
CA LYS A 170 -20.17 9.14 11.99
C LYS A 170 -21.30 9.11 10.97
N ARG A 171 -21.42 10.14 10.13
CA ARG A 171 -22.40 10.22 9.04
C ARG A 171 -22.20 9.08 8.04
N ILE A 172 -20.97 8.90 7.56
CA ILE A 172 -20.66 7.86 6.57
C ILE A 172 -20.89 6.47 7.16
N ALA A 173 -20.46 6.22 8.40
CA ALA A 173 -20.73 4.96 9.09
C ALA A 173 -22.23 4.67 9.18
N ASN A 174 -23.06 5.69 9.43
CA ASN A 174 -24.51 5.55 9.41
C ASN A 174 -25.05 5.20 8.02
N HIS A 175 -24.62 5.90 6.97
CA HIS A 175 -25.06 5.63 5.60
C HIS A 175 -24.64 4.24 5.10
N VAL A 176 -23.45 3.76 5.48
CA VAL A 176 -23.01 2.38 5.20
C VAL A 176 -23.94 1.38 5.89
N ARG A 177 -24.24 1.60 7.18
CA ARG A 177 -25.11 0.72 7.97
C ARG A 177 -26.57 0.73 7.51
N THR A 178 -27.08 1.84 6.99
CA THR A 178 -28.44 1.93 6.44
C THR A 178 -28.54 1.46 4.98
N GLY A 179 -27.41 1.15 4.33
CA GLY A 179 -27.35 0.75 2.92
C GLY A 179 -27.52 1.91 1.93
N GLU A 180 -27.43 3.16 2.39
CA GLU A 180 -27.45 4.36 1.53
C GLU A 180 -26.16 4.49 0.70
N ILE A 181 -25.06 3.93 1.19
CA ILE A 181 -23.83 3.74 0.41
C ILE A 181 -23.79 2.27 -0.02
N PRO A 182 -24.12 1.95 -1.29
CA PRO A 182 -24.12 0.58 -1.78
C PRO A 182 -22.69 0.01 -1.83
N ILE A 183 -22.53 -1.23 -1.40
CA ILE A 183 -21.29 -2.00 -1.61
C ILE A 183 -21.35 -2.62 -3.01
N GLY A 184 -20.26 -2.51 -3.77
CA GLY A 184 -20.15 -3.08 -5.11
C GLY A 184 -20.64 -2.19 -6.26
N GLU A 185 -20.98 -0.92 -5.98
CA GLU A 185 -21.29 0.08 -7.00
C GLU A 185 -20.26 1.21 -6.98
N ASP A 186 -19.95 1.79 -8.15
CA ASP A 186 -19.05 2.93 -8.25
C ASP A 186 -19.74 4.19 -7.71
N THR A 187 -19.42 4.52 -6.45
CA THR A 187 -19.96 5.69 -5.77
C THR A 187 -18.87 6.77 -5.69
N PRO A 188 -19.01 7.92 -6.38
CA PRO A 188 -18.03 8.99 -6.28
C PRO A 188 -18.10 9.68 -4.92
N VAL A 189 -16.99 10.29 -4.49
CA VAL A 189 -16.97 11.09 -3.27
C VAL A 189 -17.91 12.29 -3.40
N PRO A 190 -18.88 12.48 -2.48
CA PRO A 190 -19.75 13.66 -2.51
C PRO A 190 -18.94 14.96 -2.46
N ALA A 191 -19.35 15.98 -3.23
CA ALA A 191 -18.60 17.24 -3.33
C ALA A 191 -18.38 17.94 -1.98
N LEU A 192 -19.32 17.77 -1.03
CA LEU A 192 -19.20 18.28 0.34
C LEU A 192 -18.07 17.60 1.13
N ASP A 193 -17.80 16.32 0.85
CA ASP A 193 -16.86 15.50 1.60
C ASP A 193 -15.46 15.44 0.96
N LYS A 194 -15.34 15.82 -0.32
CA LYS A 194 -14.10 15.71 -1.11
C LYS A 194 -12.89 16.38 -0.44
N ASN A 195 -13.02 17.65 -0.05
CA ASN A 195 -11.90 18.43 0.48
C ASN A 195 -11.34 17.88 1.79
N TRP A 196 -12.20 17.47 2.73
CA TRP A 196 -11.72 16.96 4.02
C TRP A 196 -11.20 15.53 3.89
N ILE A 197 -11.80 14.69 3.04
CA ILE A 197 -11.29 13.34 2.78
C ILE A 197 -9.88 13.41 2.16
N GLU A 198 -9.71 14.19 1.09
CA GLU A 198 -8.41 14.40 0.44
C GLU A 198 -7.37 15.00 1.41
N GLY A 199 -7.77 16.01 2.18
CA GLY A 199 -6.92 16.64 3.20
C GLY A 199 -6.46 15.68 4.31
N ASN A 200 -7.16 14.56 4.49
CA ASN A 200 -6.83 13.55 5.49
C ASN A 200 -6.24 12.26 4.88
N SER A 201 -5.74 12.27 3.64
CA SER A 201 -5.14 11.08 3.00
C SER A 201 -3.61 10.98 3.13
N LYS A 202 -2.93 12.00 3.66
CA LYS A 202 -1.47 12.13 3.60
C LYS A 202 -0.71 11.03 4.33
N GLU A 203 -1.09 10.71 5.58
CA GLU A 203 -0.35 9.72 6.39
C GLU A 203 -0.46 8.30 5.81
N TYR A 204 -1.56 7.99 5.14
CA TYR A 204 -1.71 6.71 4.44
C TYR A 204 -0.59 6.53 3.40
N PHE A 205 -0.38 7.51 2.50
CA PHE A 205 0.60 7.38 1.43
C PHE A 205 2.05 7.43 1.93
N GLY A 206 2.31 8.05 3.08
CA GLY A 206 3.66 8.15 3.65
C GLY A 206 4.06 7.02 4.60
N ARG A 207 3.11 6.20 5.08
CA ARG A 207 3.39 5.16 6.09
C ARG A 207 2.76 3.80 5.79
N PHE A 208 1.53 3.79 5.27
CA PHE A 208 0.80 2.54 5.03
C PHE A 208 1.01 2.02 3.61
N HIS A 209 0.92 2.91 2.62
CA HIS A 209 1.03 2.57 1.19
C HIS A 209 2.41 2.03 0.80
N ASP A 210 3.46 2.48 1.48
CA ASP A 210 4.82 2.01 1.22
C ASP A 210 4.98 0.53 1.56
N THR A 211 4.41 0.10 2.69
CA THR A 211 4.35 -1.32 3.09
C THR A 211 3.27 -2.10 2.33
N TRP A 212 2.17 -1.43 1.97
CA TRP A 212 0.99 -2.02 1.31
C TRP A 212 0.60 -1.24 0.07
N PRO A 213 1.29 -1.46 -1.07
CA PRO A 213 1.10 -0.68 -2.28
C PRO A 213 -0.14 -1.11 -3.09
N ILE A 214 -1.29 -1.17 -2.42
CA ILE A 214 -2.58 -1.63 -2.94
C ILE A 214 -3.14 -0.64 -3.98
N LEU A 215 -2.85 0.65 -3.80
CA LEU A 215 -3.35 1.73 -4.64
C LEU A 215 -2.28 2.22 -5.62
N HIS A 216 -2.70 2.76 -6.76
CA HIS A 216 -1.78 3.49 -7.63
C HIS A 216 -1.85 4.98 -7.28
N GLY A 217 -0.92 5.45 -6.43
CA GLY A 217 -0.88 6.82 -5.94
C GLY A 217 -1.03 7.90 -7.04
N PRO A 218 -0.31 7.80 -8.17
CA PRO A 218 -0.46 8.78 -9.27
C PRO A 218 -1.87 8.89 -9.84
N SER A 219 -2.60 7.76 -9.94
CA SER A 219 -3.98 7.75 -10.42
C SER A 219 -4.96 8.22 -9.35
N TYR A 220 -4.71 7.92 -8.08
CA TYR A 220 -5.55 8.37 -6.97
C TYR A 220 -5.65 9.90 -6.90
N VAL A 221 -4.54 10.62 -7.09
CA VAL A 221 -4.50 12.09 -7.03
C VAL A 221 -5.22 12.75 -8.23
N THR A 222 -5.38 12.02 -9.34
CA THR A 222 -5.80 12.60 -10.63
C THR A 222 -7.20 12.19 -11.08
N MET A 223 -7.83 11.20 -10.44
CA MET A 223 -9.13 10.64 -10.83
C MET A 223 -10.19 10.85 -9.73
N ASP A 224 -11.47 10.91 -10.11
CA ASP A 224 -12.56 10.83 -9.13
C ASP A 224 -12.56 9.40 -8.55
N THR A 225 -12.16 9.27 -7.30
CA THR A 225 -11.98 7.98 -6.63
C THR A 225 -13.26 7.51 -5.96
N SER A 226 -13.41 6.18 -5.84
CA SER A 226 -14.50 5.57 -5.09
C SER A 226 -14.54 6.07 -3.64
N LEU A 227 -15.75 6.33 -3.15
CA LEU A 227 -16.02 6.74 -1.78
C LEU A 227 -15.47 5.73 -0.77
N LEU A 228 -15.63 4.42 -1.00
CA LEU A 228 -15.18 3.37 -0.07
C LEU A 228 -13.66 3.37 0.11
N VAL A 229 -12.91 3.50 -0.99
CA VAL A 229 -11.44 3.61 -0.95
C VAL A 229 -11.02 4.91 -0.25
N SER A 230 -11.62 6.04 -0.63
CA SER A 230 -11.24 7.35 -0.11
C SER A 230 -11.51 7.48 1.39
N VAL A 231 -12.63 6.93 1.86
CA VAL A 231 -12.98 6.88 3.28
C VAL A 231 -12.06 5.94 4.05
N SER A 232 -11.72 4.77 3.49
CA SER A 232 -10.78 3.85 4.11
C SER A 232 -9.39 4.48 4.28
N ILE A 233 -8.91 5.22 3.26
CA ILE A 233 -7.66 5.99 3.34
C ILE A 233 -7.73 7.05 4.45
N ALA A 234 -8.78 7.87 4.45
CA ALA A 234 -8.92 8.94 5.45
C ALA A 234 -9.01 8.38 6.87
N MET A 235 -9.72 7.27 7.07
CA MET A 235 -9.84 6.57 8.35
C MET A 235 -8.47 6.06 8.83
N ILE A 236 -7.75 5.31 7.99
CA ILE A 236 -6.41 4.79 8.31
C ILE A 236 -5.44 5.94 8.62
N SER A 237 -5.43 6.98 7.80
CA SER A 237 -4.56 8.14 7.95
C SER A 237 -4.86 8.94 9.23
N CYS A 238 -6.13 9.15 9.58
CA CYS A 238 -6.51 9.82 10.83
C CYS A 238 -6.04 9.03 12.05
N TRP A 239 -6.21 7.71 12.04
CA TRP A 239 -5.71 6.82 13.09
C TRP A 239 -4.18 6.86 13.19
N LEU A 240 -3.46 6.78 12.06
CA LEU A 240 -1.99 6.86 12.05
C LEU A 240 -1.45 8.18 12.59
N ARG A 241 -2.17 9.28 12.35
CA ARG A 241 -1.80 10.63 12.82
C ARG A 241 -1.97 10.81 14.32
N ASN A 242 -3.12 10.41 14.84
CA ASN A 242 -3.43 10.53 16.27
C ASN A 242 -4.45 9.45 16.66
N PRO A 243 -3.99 8.26 17.09
CA PRO A 243 -4.87 7.14 17.40
C PRO A 243 -5.92 7.52 18.45
N ASP A 244 -5.49 8.13 19.56
CA ASP A 244 -6.35 8.40 20.71
C ASP A 244 -7.45 9.44 20.41
N GLU A 245 -7.19 10.41 19.53
CA GLU A 245 -8.14 11.49 19.19
C GLU A 245 -9.33 10.99 18.35
N PHE A 246 -9.10 10.00 17.48
CA PHE A 246 -10.08 9.52 16.50
C PHE A 246 -10.58 8.10 16.75
N GLU A 247 -10.08 7.42 17.80
CA GLU A 247 -10.34 6.00 18.11
C GLU A 247 -11.82 5.62 17.97
N ASP A 248 -12.71 6.26 18.74
CA ASP A 248 -14.13 5.91 18.77
C ASP A 248 -14.81 5.97 17.40
N VAL A 249 -14.52 7.01 16.61
CA VAL A 249 -15.15 7.21 15.30
C VAL A 249 -14.54 6.33 14.21
N VAL A 250 -13.24 6.05 14.30
CA VAL A 250 -12.54 5.13 13.41
C VAL A 250 -13.04 3.71 13.63
N LEU A 251 -13.14 3.26 14.89
CA LEU A 251 -13.67 1.95 15.24
C LEU A 251 -15.11 1.78 14.77
N GLN A 252 -15.97 2.79 15.01
CA GLN A 252 -17.36 2.75 14.57
C GLN A 252 -17.49 2.65 13.04
N LEU A 253 -16.69 3.42 12.30
CA LEU A 253 -16.69 3.39 10.84
C LEU A 253 -16.14 2.08 10.29
N HIS A 254 -15.01 1.62 10.82
CA HIS A 254 -14.39 0.34 10.44
C HIS A 254 -15.36 -0.82 10.69
N GLU A 255 -16.01 -0.87 11.85
CA GLU A 255 -17.00 -1.91 12.16
C GLU A 255 -18.17 -1.89 11.17
N SER A 256 -18.68 -0.70 10.83
CA SER A 256 -19.77 -0.54 9.87
C SER A 256 -19.36 -1.04 8.47
N LEU A 257 -18.14 -0.69 8.02
CA LEU A 257 -17.58 -1.15 6.75
C LEU A 257 -17.37 -2.67 6.74
N MET A 258 -16.73 -3.22 7.77
CA MET A 258 -16.45 -4.66 7.88
C MET A 258 -17.73 -5.49 7.89
N SER A 259 -18.77 -5.04 8.60
CA SER A 259 -20.08 -5.70 8.58
C SER A 259 -20.73 -5.62 7.20
N ALA A 260 -20.76 -4.44 6.57
CA ALA A 260 -21.33 -4.28 5.24
C ALA A 260 -20.61 -5.13 4.17
N PHE A 261 -19.27 -5.19 4.20
CA PHE A 261 -18.50 -6.06 3.32
C PHE A 261 -18.79 -7.55 3.56
N SER A 262 -18.90 -7.96 4.83
CA SER A 262 -19.20 -9.36 5.18
C SER A 262 -20.57 -9.78 4.68
N ASP A 263 -21.60 -8.95 4.94
CA ASP A 263 -22.97 -9.20 4.50
C ASP A 263 -23.07 -9.22 2.96
N TRP A 264 -22.36 -8.29 2.32
CA TRP A 264 -22.33 -8.21 0.87
C TRP A 264 -21.65 -9.42 0.24
N ILE A 265 -20.47 -9.87 0.70
CA ILE A 265 -19.80 -11.06 0.16
C ILE A 265 -20.61 -12.34 0.43
N ALA A 266 -21.27 -12.43 1.59
CA ALA A 266 -22.06 -13.60 1.96
C ALA A 266 -23.30 -13.77 1.06
N ASN A 267 -23.83 -12.68 0.51
CA ASN A 267 -24.99 -12.72 -0.38
C ASN A 267 -24.66 -13.43 -1.71
N PRO A 268 -25.34 -14.54 -2.08
CA PRO A 268 -25.08 -15.20 -3.37
C PRO A 268 -25.41 -14.31 -4.58
N ARG A 269 -26.34 -13.35 -4.43
CA ARG A 269 -26.72 -12.44 -5.50
C ARG A 269 -25.61 -11.48 -5.89
N SER A 270 -24.89 -10.93 -4.91
CA SER A 270 -23.72 -10.06 -5.19
C SER A 270 -22.57 -10.82 -5.85
N ARG A 271 -22.52 -12.16 -5.70
CA ARG A 271 -21.51 -13.04 -6.32
C ARG A 271 -21.88 -13.53 -7.72
N HIS A 272 -23.16 -13.57 -8.07
CA HIS A 272 -23.64 -14.28 -9.27
C HIS A 272 -24.68 -13.54 -10.13
N GLU A 273 -25.31 -12.47 -9.65
CA GLU A 273 -26.48 -11.87 -10.34
C GLU A 273 -26.10 -10.84 -11.43
N TYR A 274 -24.83 -10.52 -11.60
CA TYR A 274 -24.35 -9.66 -12.68
C TYR A 274 -23.23 -10.37 -13.46
N ASP A 275 -23.37 -10.47 -14.78
CA ASP A 275 -22.26 -10.80 -15.70
C ASP A 275 -21.13 -9.72 -15.67
N GLU A 276 -21.21 -8.74 -14.76
CA GLU A 276 -20.25 -7.67 -14.56
C GLU A 276 -19.39 -7.93 -13.31
N PRO A 277 -18.05 -7.83 -13.41
CA PRO A 277 -17.15 -7.98 -12.28
C PRO A 277 -17.38 -6.86 -11.26
N TRP A 278 -17.02 -7.11 -10.00
CA TRP A 278 -17.10 -6.07 -8.98
C TRP A 278 -16.21 -4.87 -9.35
N PRO A 279 -16.57 -3.63 -8.95
CA PRO A 279 -15.67 -2.49 -9.08
C PRO A 279 -14.34 -2.79 -8.39
N PHE A 280 -13.23 -2.50 -9.06
CA PHE A 280 -11.90 -2.88 -8.58
C PHE A 280 -11.60 -2.28 -7.20
N GLU A 281 -12.09 -1.06 -6.98
CA GLU A 281 -12.01 -0.28 -5.76
C GLU A 281 -12.67 -0.99 -4.56
N THR A 282 -13.69 -1.82 -4.80
CA THR A 282 -14.33 -2.61 -3.74
C THR A 282 -13.37 -3.66 -3.18
N TYR A 283 -12.63 -4.37 -4.05
CA TYR A 283 -11.60 -5.30 -3.60
C TYR A 283 -10.49 -4.61 -2.81
N GLN A 284 -10.05 -3.44 -3.29
CA GLN A 284 -9.04 -2.63 -2.61
C GLN A 284 -9.52 -2.18 -1.22
N ALA A 285 -10.75 -1.67 -1.11
CA ALA A 285 -11.32 -1.25 0.16
C ALA A 285 -11.46 -2.41 1.16
N ILE A 286 -11.95 -3.58 0.73
CA ILE A 286 -12.05 -4.78 1.58
C ILE A 286 -10.66 -5.15 2.12
N LEU A 287 -9.66 -5.26 1.25
CA LEU A 287 -8.31 -5.64 1.65
C LEU A 287 -7.67 -4.63 2.61
N MET A 288 -7.82 -3.33 2.34
CA MET A 288 -7.31 -2.27 3.22
C MET A 288 -7.92 -2.36 4.63
N ASN A 289 -9.21 -2.65 4.75
CA ASN A 289 -9.88 -2.78 6.05
C ASN A 289 -9.49 -4.06 6.80
N ILE A 290 -9.20 -5.16 6.08
CA ILE A 290 -8.62 -6.38 6.68
C ILE A 290 -7.23 -6.09 7.26
N ILE A 291 -6.37 -5.42 6.48
CA ILE A 291 -5.01 -5.06 6.92
C ILE A 291 -5.08 -4.08 8.09
N PHE A 292 -5.94 -3.07 8.03
CA PHE A 292 -6.12 -2.13 9.13
C PHE A 292 -6.49 -2.82 10.45
N ALA A 293 -7.35 -3.84 10.42
CA ALA A 293 -7.68 -4.61 11.63
C ALA A 293 -6.44 -5.26 12.27
N PHE A 294 -5.51 -5.79 11.45
CA PHE A 294 -4.24 -6.33 11.93
C PHE A 294 -3.30 -5.25 12.50
N TYR A 295 -3.28 -4.06 11.87
CA TYR A 295 -2.53 -2.90 12.39
C TYR A 295 -3.06 -2.42 13.73
N HIS A 296 -4.37 -2.37 13.86
CA HIS A 296 -5.03 -1.99 15.10
C HIS A 296 -4.81 -3.01 16.20
N GLY A 297 -4.81 -4.31 15.88
CA GLY A 297 -4.57 -5.38 16.84
C GLY A 297 -5.67 -5.56 17.90
N ASN A 298 -6.84 -4.94 17.74
CA ASN A 298 -7.99 -5.22 18.59
C ASN A 298 -8.56 -6.61 18.28
N GLU A 299 -8.74 -7.44 19.30
CA GLU A 299 -9.12 -8.85 19.13
C GLU A 299 -10.43 -9.02 18.33
N LYS A 300 -11.45 -8.22 18.65
CA LYS A 300 -12.77 -8.33 18.01
C LYS A 300 -12.69 -7.98 16.52
N LEU A 301 -11.93 -6.92 16.20
CA LEU A 301 -11.72 -6.52 14.81
C LEU A 301 -10.93 -7.56 14.02
N VAL A 302 -9.86 -8.08 14.61
CA VAL A 302 -9.01 -9.11 14.00
C VAL A 302 -9.78 -10.41 13.80
N SER A 303 -10.64 -10.78 14.75
CA SER A 303 -11.60 -11.89 14.63
C SER A 303 -12.52 -11.73 13.41
N LYS A 304 -13.17 -10.57 13.27
CA LYS A 304 -14.01 -10.27 12.10
C LYS A 304 -13.21 -10.26 10.80
N ALA A 305 -12.03 -9.66 10.79
CA ALA A 305 -11.14 -9.61 9.64
C ALA A 305 -10.66 -11.00 9.20
N SER A 306 -10.39 -11.91 10.15
CA SER A 306 -9.99 -13.28 9.85
C SER A 306 -11.10 -14.06 9.12
N LEU A 307 -12.36 -13.84 9.51
CA LEU A 307 -13.53 -14.41 8.86
C LEU A 307 -13.74 -13.80 7.47
N LEU A 308 -13.75 -12.47 7.38
CA LEU A 308 -13.92 -11.74 6.12
C LEU A 308 -12.82 -12.09 5.11
N ARG A 309 -11.56 -12.21 5.55
CA ARG A 309 -10.46 -12.67 4.70
C ARG A 309 -10.76 -14.06 4.12
N GLY A 310 -11.24 -15.00 4.92
CA GLY A 310 -11.57 -16.35 4.46
C GLY A 310 -12.66 -16.36 3.39
N THR A 311 -13.76 -15.63 3.62
CA THR A 311 -14.84 -15.50 2.62
C THR A 311 -14.40 -14.72 1.39
N PHE A 312 -13.54 -13.71 1.56
CA PHE A 312 -12.99 -12.92 0.46
C PHE A 312 -12.09 -13.76 -0.45
N VAL A 313 -11.19 -14.58 0.12
CA VAL A 313 -10.37 -15.52 -0.66
C VAL A 313 -11.26 -16.50 -1.45
N VAL A 314 -12.34 -17.00 -0.86
CA VAL A 314 -13.31 -17.85 -1.56
C VAL A 314 -13.97 -17.12 -2.72
N ALA A 315 -14.45 -15.89 -2.50
CA ALA A 315 -15.04 -15.08 -3.57
C ALA A 315 -14.05 -14.79 -4.72
N LEU A 316 -12.78 -14.53 -4.39
CA LEU A 316 -11.72 -14.33 -5.37
C LEU A 316 -11.40 -15.60 -6.17
N ARG A 317 -11.50 -16.79 -5.56
CA ARG A 317 -11.37 -18.06 -6.29
C ARG A 317 -12.52 -18.26 -7.27
N GLU A 318 -13.75 -17.98 -6.83
CA GLU A 318 -14.95 -18.06 -7.68
C GLU A 318 -14.87 -17.10 -8.86
N ALA A 319 -14.27 -15.92 -8.66
CA ALA A 319 -14.02 -14.93 -9.71
C ALA A 319 -12.76 -15.19 -10.56
N GLU A 320 -12.09 -16.34 -10.38
CA GLU A 320 -10.81 -16.70 -11.03
C GLU A 320 -9.73 -15.60 -10.91
N PHE A 321 -9.71 -14.89 -9.78
CA PHE A 321 -8.91 -13.69 -9.60
C PHE A 321 -7.40 -13.96 -9.48
N PHE A 322 -7.01 -15.20 -9.18
CA PHE A 322 -5.60 -15.58 -9.07
C PHE A 322 -4.98 -16.03 -10.41
N ASN A 323 -5.74 -15.98 -11.50
CA ASN A 323 -5.35 -16.44 -12.83
C ASN A 323 -4.93 -15.26 -13.74
N SER A 324 -3.78 -15.40 -14.41
CA SER A 324 -3.26 -14.34 -15.29
C SER A 324 -4.04 -14.13 -16.59
N ASP A 325 -4.63 -15.19 -17.15
CA ASP A 325 -5.45 -15.11 -18.37
C ASP A 325 -6.77 -14.38 -18.09
N ASN A 326 -7.41 -14.67 -16.95
CA ASN A 326 -8.61 -13.95 -16.51
C ASN A 326 -8.30 -12.47 -16.27
N ALA A 327 -7.18 -12.14 -15.61
CA ALA A 327 -6.74 -10.76 -15.45
C ALA A 327 -6.60 -10.02 -16.79
N ALA A 328 -6.05 -10.69 -17.81
CA ALA A 328 -5.88 -10.15 -19.15
C ALA A 328 -7.23 -9.99 -19.89
N GLU A 329 -8.18 -10.91 -19.71
CA GLU A 329 -9.54 -10.79 -20.24
C GLU A 329 -10.27 -9.62 -19.60
N GLN A 330 -10.28 -9.54 -18.27
CA GLN A 330 -10.88 -8.44 -17.50
C GLN A 330 -10.34 -7.07 -17.95
N GLN A 331 -9.02 -6.98 -18.17
CA GLN A 331 -8.41 -5.78 -18.75
C GLN A 331 -8.94 -5.48 -20.17
N ARG A 332 -9.03 -6.48 -21.05
CA ARG A 332 -9.52 -6.30 -22.43
C ARG A 332 -10.99 -5.87 -22.48
N VAL A 333 -11.83 -6.43 -21.60
CA VAL A 333 -13.27 -6.17 -21.57
C VAL A 333 -13.57 -4.81 -20.92
N HIS A 334 -13.07 -4.56 -19.71
CA HIS A 334 -13.47 -3.40 -18.91
C HIS A 334 -12.55 -2.19 -19.07
N TYR A 335 -11.31 -2.41 -19.48
CA TYR A 335 -10.29 -1.37 -19.61
C TYR A 335 -9.64 -1.35 -21.00
N PRO A 336 -10.43 -1.31 -22.09
CA PRO A 336 -9.91 -1.39 -23.44
C PRO A 336 -9.02 -0.19 -23.78
N GLY A 337 -7.94 -0.43 -24.50
CA GLY A 337 -7.06 0.63 -24.97
C GLY A 337 -5.69 0.11 -25.37
N THR A 338 -4.89 0.99 -25.97
CA THR A 338 -3.51 0.71 -26.38
C THR A 338 -2.48 1.58 -25.64
N PHE A 339 -2.95 2.41 -24.71
CA PHE A 339 -2.09 3.32 -23.96
C PHE A 339 -1.30 2.56 -22.89
N VAL A 340 -0.02 2.32 -23.17
CA VAL A 340 0.86 1.46 -22.35
C VAL A 340 0.84 1.79 -20.85
N PRO A 341 0.98 3.06 -20.40
CA PRO A 341 0.96 3.36 -18.97
C PRO A 341 -0.31 2.89 -18.27
N TRP A 342 -1.47 3.13 -18.90
CA TRP A 342 -2.75 2.67 -18.37
C TRP A 342 -2.85 1.15 -18.29
N LEU A 343 -2.46 0.43 -19.35
CA LEU A 343 -2.50 -1.03 -19.39
C LEU A 343 -1.59 -1.64 -18.32
N MET A 344 -0.38 -1.10 -18.14
CA MET A 344 0.56 -1.56 -17.11
C MET A 344 0.04 -1.30 -15.70
N THR A 345 -0.47 -0.09 -15.43
CA THR A 345 -1.08 0.24 -14.14
C THR A 345 -2.22 -0.71 -13.81
N MET A 346 -3.13 -1.01 -14.75
CA MET A 346 -4.25 -1.92 -14.48
C MET A 346 -3.80 -3.35 -14.18
N ARG A 347 -2.80 -3.87 -14.91
CA ARG A 347 -2.23 -5.20 -14.63
C ARG A 347 -1.57 -5.25 -13.26
N ASP A 348 -0.83 -4.22 -12.90
CA ASP A 348 -0.10 -4.19 -11.63
C ASP A 348 -0.99 -3.89 -10.43
N ARG A 349 -2.13 -3.17 -10.60
CA ARG A 349 -3.19 -3.08 -9.59
C ARG A 349 -3.66 -4.46 -9.17
N TRP A 350 -3.95 -5.31 -10.15
CA TRP A 350 -4.35 -6.71 -9.95
C TRP A 350 -3.30 -7.50 -9.16
N LYS A 351 -2.05 -7.47 -9.63
CA LYS A 351 -0.95 -8.20 -8.96
C LYS A 351 -0.74 -7.72 -7.52
N ARG A 352 -0.74 -6.41 -7.29
CA ARG A 352 -0.48 -5.80 -5.98
C ARG A 352 -1.58 -6.10 -4.97
N LEU A 353 -2.82 -6.21 -5.41
CA LEU A 353 -3.92 -6.69 -4.57
C LEU A 353 -3.67 -8.13 -4.11
N ILE A 354 -3.30 -9.03 -5.03
CA ILE A 354 -3.11 -10.46 -4.74
C ILE A 354 -1.90 -10.71 -3.82
N VAL A 355 -0.75 -10.09 -4.11
CA VAL A 355 0.44 -10.25 -3.26
C VAL A 355 0.24 -9.65 -1.86
N SER A 356 -0.54 -8.56 -1.75
CA SER A 356 -0.92 -7.98 -0.46
C SER A 356 -1.87 -8.93 0.30
N LEU A 357 -2.85 -9.53 -0.38
CA LEU A 357 -3.73 -10.52 0.23
C LEU A 357 -2.95 -11.75 0.74
N PHE A 358 -1.98 -12.23 -0.04
CA PHE A 358 -1.13 -13.35 0.34
C PHE A 358 -0.28 -13.05 1.58
N LYS A 359 0.31 -11.85 1.64
CA LYS A 359 1.08 -11.37 2.80
C LYS A 359 0.21 -11.29 4.06
N ILE A 360 -0.97 -10.63 4.00
CA ILE A 360 -1.83 -10.49 5.18
C ILE A 360 -2.47 -11.83 5.61
N ASP A 361 -2.77 -12.73 4.68
CA ASP A 361 -3.24 -14.09 5.01
C ASP A 361 -2.21 -14.83 5.86
N THR A 362 -0.94 -14.72 5.49
CA THR A 362 0.18 -15.33 6.22
C THR A 362 0.30 -14.76 7.64
N TYR A 363 0.19 -13.43 7.78
CA TYR A 363 0.31 -12.76 9.07
C TYR A 363 -0.83 -13.11 10.02
N LEU A 364 -2.07 -13.03 9.54
CA LEU A 364 -3.25 -13.38 10.34
C LEU A 364 -3.25 -14.86 10.72
N SER A 365 -2.88 -15.76 9.79
CA SER A 365 -2.79 -17.19 10.10
C SER A 365 -1.66 -17.51 11.09
N THR A 366 -0.52 -16.82 11.00
CA THR A 366 0.56 -16.92 11.99
C THR A 366 0.09 -16.45 13.37
N ALA A 367 -0.54 -15.29 13.45
CA ALA A 367 -1.01 -14.72 14.72
C ALA A 367 -2.07 -15.58 15.41
N ARG A 368 -2.91 -16.29 14.64
CA ARG A 368 -3.98 -17.15 15.17
C ARG A 368 -3.57 -18.61 15.31
N PHE A 369 -2.30 -18.95 15.01
CA PHE A 369 -1.80 -20.31 14.97
C PHE A 369 -2.67 -21.24 14.11
N GLN A 370 -2.99 -20.79 12.90
CA GLN A 370 -3.84 -21.48 11.92
C GLN A 370 -3.08 -21.75 10.62
N ALA A 371 -3.62 -22.65 9.79
CA ALA A 371 -3.14 -22.81 8.43
C ALA A 371 -3.43 -21.54 7.60
N PRO A 372 -2.56 -21.16 6.65
CA PRO A 372 -2.88 -20.15 5.65
C PRO A 372 -4.07 -20.59 4.80
N THR A 373 -4.84 -19.63 4.30
CA THR A 373 -6.01 -19.89 3.46
C THR A 373 -5.68 -19.80 1.97
N LEU A 374 -4.61 -19.09 1.60
CA LEU A 374 -4.14 -18.94 0.22
C LEU A 374 -2.76 -19.58 0.06
N PHE A 375 -2.60 -20.44 -0.94
CA PHE A 375 -1.34 -21.12 -1.23
C PHE A 375 -0.59 -20.45 -2.39
N ARG A 376 0.74 -20.47 -2.37
CA ARG A 376 1.56 -19.87 -3.44
C ARG A 376 1.31 -20.52 -4.80
N GLU A 377 0.95 -21.80 -4.82
CA GLU A 377 0.67 -22.58 -6.04
C GLU A 377 -0.60 -22.08 -6.74
N GLU A 378 -1.50 -21.38 -6.02
CA GLU A 378 -2.71 -20.79 -6.61
C GLU A 378 -2.43 -19.46 -7.33
N ILE A 379 -1.27 -18.84 -7.07
CA ILE A 379 -0.94 -17.50 -7.58
C ILE A 379 -0.28 -17.61 -8.96
N ASP A 380 -1.11 -17.66 -10.00
CA ASP A 380 -0.66 -17.65 -11.40
C ASP A 380 -0.46 -16.21 -11.90
N LEU A 381 0.54 -15.52 -11.36
CA LEU A 381 0.87 -14.15 -11.75
C LEU A 381 2.33 -14.03 -12.15
N THR A 382 2.65 -13.03 -12.97
CA THR A 382 4.04 -12.63 -13.18
C THR A 382 4.47 -11.64 -12.11
N MET A 383 5.79 -11.49 -11.90
CA MET A 383 6.30 -10.57 -10.89
C MET A 383 5.75 -9.13 -11.09
N PRO A 384 5.40 -8.40 -10.01
CA PRO A 384 5.01 -7.00 -10.10
C PRO A 384 6.16 -6.12 -10.60
N ALA A 385 5.84 -4.99 -11.22
CA ALA A 385 6.83 -3.96 -11.53
C ALA A 385 7.43 -3.38 -10.24
N THR A 386 8.59 -2.76 -10.37
CA THR A 386 9.29 -2.12 -9.26
C THR A 386 8.42 -1.08 -8.54
N TYR A 387 8.71 -0.84 -7.27
CA TYR A 387 8.08 0.26 -6.50
C TYR A 387 8.27 1.62 -7.20
N SER A 388 9.42 1.80 -7.85
CA SER A 388 9.76 3.00 -8.63
C SER A 388 8.85 3.23 -9.83
N LEU A 389 8.58 2.19 -10.64
CA LEU A 389 7.66 2.34 -11.75
C LEU A 389 6.21 2.52 -11.26
N TRP A 390 5.82 1.82 -10.20
CA TRP A 390 4.49 1.90 -9.61
C TRP A 390 4.15 3.28 -9.05
N ASN A 391 5.13 3.99 -8.51
CA ASN A 391 4.97 5.33 -7.96
C ASN A 391 5.52 6.42 -8.90
N ALA A 392 5.39 6.22 -10.22
CA ALA A 392 5.77 7.21 -11.21
C ALA A 392 4.70 8.32 -11.35
N TYR A 393 4.82 9.38 -10.54
CA TYR A 393 3.89 10.52 -10.52
C TYR A 393 4.00 11.42 -11.76
N GLY A 394 3.40 10.99 -12.88
CA GLY A 394 3.32 11.75 -14.11
C GLY A 394 3.88 10.99 -15.32
N LEU A 395 3.32 11.24 -16.51
CA LEU A 395 3.68 10.51 -17.72
C LEU A 395 5.15 10.72 -18.12
N ASN A 396 5.67 11.93 -17.93
CA ASN A 396 7.08 12.26 -18.16
C ASN A 396 8.02 11.39 -17.29
N ILE A 397 7.64 11.13 -16.05
CA ILE A 397 8.42 10.29 -15.12
C ILE A 397 8.25 8.82 -15.47
N PHE A 398 7.03 8.38 -15.77
CA PHE A 398 6.74 7.01 -16.20
C PHE A 398 7.59 6.62 -17.41
N PHE A 399 7.59 7.42 -18.48
CA PHE A 399 8.36 7.12 -19.70
C PHE A 399 9.88 7.16 -19.48
N LYS A 400 10.36 7.88 -18.46
CA LYS A 400 11.77 7.84 -18.06
C LYS A 400 12.12 6.59 -17.25
N ARG A 401 11.22 6.13 -16.38
CA ARG A 401 11.46 4.96 -15.51
C ARG A 401 11.24 3.64 -16.20
N ILE A 402 10.31 3.55 -17.15
CA ILE A 402 10.06 2.31 -17.89
C ILE A 402 11.29 1.83 -18.66
N THR A 403 12.19 2.74 -19.09
CA THR A 403 13.45 2.37 -19.74
C THR A 403 14.50 1.82 -18.77
N LEU A 404 14.30 2.02 -17.47
CA LEU A 404 15.14 1.53 -16.38
C LEU A 404 14.53 0.31 -15.69
N GLU A 405 13.26 -0.01 -15.99
CA GLU A 405 12.56 -1.15 -15.43
C GLU A 405 13.19 -2.45 -15.96
N PRO A 406 13.56 -3.41 -15.10
CA PRO A 406 14.05 -4.71 -15.55
C PRO A 406 12.92 -5.50 -16.21
N THR A 407 12.85 -5.42 -17.55
CA THR A 407 11.74 -5.96 -18.36
C THR A 407 11.52 -7.46 -18.18
N ASP A 408 12.58 -8.19 -17.88
CA ASP A 408 12.55 -9.65 -17.71
C ASP A 408 11.78 -10.09 -16.45
N ARG A 409 11.53 -9.21 -15.47
CA ARG A 409 10.71 -9.56 -14.28
C ARG A 409 9.35 -10.11 -14.69
N SER A 410 8.75 -9.51 -15.71
CA SER A 410 7.43 -9.91 -16.20
C SER A 410 7.40 -11.27 -16.91
N ASN A 411 8.56 -11.87 -17.21
CA ASN A 411 8.68 -13.19 -17.82
C ASN A 411 8.64 -14.33 -16.79
N PHE A 412 8.84 -14.03 -15.50
CA PHE A 412 8.85 -15.04 -14.45
C PHE A 412 7.52 -15.09 -13.72
N LYS A 413 6.99 -16.31 -13.54
CA LYS A 413 5.82 -16.56 -12.69
C LYS A 413 6.24 -16.45 -11.22
N LEU A 414 5.45 -15.70 -10.46
CA LEU A 414 5.71 -15.41 -9.06
C LEU A 414 5.75 -16.69 -8.24
N SER A 415 4.81 -17.61 -8.45
CA SER A 415 4.73 -18.91 -7.76
C SER A 415 6.01 -19.75 -7.93
N GLU A 416 6.61 -19.74 -9.11
CA GLU A 416 7.88 -20.45 -9.39
C GLU A 416 9.08 -19.77 -8.72
N VAL A 417 9.13 -18.44 -8.78
CA VAL A 417 10.20 -17.63 -8.19
C VAL A 417 10.23 -17.80 -6.68
N ILE A 418 9.08 -17.62 -6.02
CA ILE A 418 8.99 -17.69 -4.56
C ILE A 418 9.06 -19.11 -4.01
N ALA A 419 8.96 -20.12 -4.88
CA ALA A 419 9.12 -21.53 -4.50
C ALA A 419 10.57 -22.03 -4.53
N ASN A 420 11.49 -21.31 -5.19
CA ASN A 420 12.84 -21.78 -5.44
C ASN A 420 13.89 -20.72 -5.08
N PRO A 421 14.64 -20.88 -3.98
CA PRO A 421 15.75 -19.99 -3.62
C PRO A 421 16.88 -19.91 -4.69
N ASN A 422 16.96 -20.91 -5.58
CA ASN A 422 17.89 -20.97 -6.71
C ASN A 422 17.21 -20.60 -8.03
N THR A 423 16.14 -19.80 -7.99
CA THR A 423 15.42 -19.33 -9.17
C THR A 423 16.33 -18.66 -10.20
N PRO A 424 16.13 -18.85 -11.51
CA PRO A 424 16.83 -18.09 -12.54
C PRO A 424 16.58 -16.57 -12.47
N ALA A 425 15.49 -16.14 -11.82
CA ALA A 425 15.17 -14.73 -11.59
C ALA A 425 16.02 -14.08 -10.47
N LYS A 426 16.96 -14.81 -9.86
CA LYS A 426 17.75 -14.34 -8.70
C LYS A 426 18.40 -12.96 -8.86
N PRO A 427 18.95 -12.58 -10.04
CA PRO A 427 19.50 -11.24 -10.26
C PRO A 427 18.45 -10.11 -10.25
N LEU A 428 17.18 -10.46 -10.44
CA LEU A 428 16.06 -9.53 -10.55
C LEU A 428 15.27 -9.40 -9.25
N LEU A 429 15.59 -10.17 -8.21
CA LEU A 429 14.85 -10.19 -6.95
C LEU A 429 14.90 -8.84 -6.22
N LEU A 430 13.78 -8.50 -5.62
CA LEU A 430 13.61 -7.40 -4.67
C LEU A 430 13.25 -7.96 -3.29
N PHE A 431 13.36 -7.15 -2.24
CA PHE A 431 12.98 -7.53 -0.88
C PHE A 431 11.54 -8.03 -0.81
N GLU A 432 10.62 -7.42 -1.55
CA GLU A 432 9.21 -7.80 -1.63
C GLU A 432 9.04 -9.23 -2.18
N ASP A 433 9.84 -9.62 -3.17
CA ASP A 433 9.80 -10.97 -3.74
C ASP A 433 10.28 -12.01 -2.71
N ILE A 434 11.36 -11.69 -1.98
CA ILE A 434 11.88 -12.55 -0.89
C ILE A 434 10.86 -12.63 0.25
N HIS A 435 10.21 -11.51 0.57
CA HIS A 435 9.19 -11.45 1.61
C HIS A 435 8.03 -12.40 1.28
N LEU A 436 7.55 -12.39 0.03
CA LEU A 436 6.51 -13.32 -0.43
C LEU A 436 7.01 -14.77 -0.39
N ALA A 437 8.29 -15.03 -0.68
CA ALA A 437 8.88 -16.36 -0.53
C ALA A 437 8.91 -16.86 0.91
N LEU A 438 9.27 -15.99 1.87
CA LEU A 438 9.19 -16.31 3.30
C LEU A 438 7.74 -16.57 3.73
N CYS A 439 6.77 -15.79 3.24
CA CYS A 439 5.35 -16.04 3.49
C CYS A 439 4.92 -17.40 2.93
N GLY A 440 5.37 -17.74 1.72
CA GLY A 440 5.09 -19.02 1.06
C GLY A 440 5.70 -20.26 1.69
N LEU A 441 6.57 -20.13 2.69
CA LEU A 441 7.05 -21.27 3.49
C LEU A 441 6.02 -21.71 4.55
N LEU A 442 5.12 -20.83 5.00
CA LEU A 442 4.20 -21.09 6.10
C LEU A 442 3.34 -22.36 5.90
N PRO A 443 2.74 -22.64 4.72
CA PRO A 443 1.98 -23.88 4.52
C PRO A 443 2.81 -25.15 4.77
N ALA A 444 4.05 -25.17 4.26
CA ALA A 444 4.93 -26.33 4.38
C ALA A 444 5.43 -26.50 5.83
N ILE A 445 5.76 -25.40 6.50
CA ILE A 445 6.12 -25.37 7.92
C ILE A 445 4.94 -25.87 8.77
N TRP A 446 3.73 -25.35 8.55
CA TRP A 446 2.52 -25.80 9.24
C TRP A 446 2.31 -27.31 9.11
N ASN A 447 2.36 -27.84 7.89
CA ASN A 447 2.22 -29.26 7.62
C ASN A 447 3.29 -30.08 8.34
N GLN A 448 4.55 -29.61 8.32
CA GLN A 448 5.64 -30.27 9.03
C GLN A 448 5.40 -30.28 10.54
N THR A 449 4.95 -29.19 11.15
CA THR A 449 4.63 -29.12 12.59
C THR A 449 3.51 -30.11 12.95
N GLN A 450 2.48 -30.26 12.11
CA GLN A 450 1.44 -31.28 12.31
C GLN A 450 2.00 -32.71 12.20
N ILE A 451 2.90 -32.96 11.25
CA ILE A 451 3.54 -34.27 11.07
C ILE A 451 4.45 -34.60 12.26
N VAL A 452 5.28 -33.67 12.71
CA VAL A 452 6.14 -33.81 13.91
C VAL A 452 5.28 -34.18 15.10
N ARG A 453 4.21 -33.43 15.36
CA ARG A 453 3.30 -33.70 16.49
C ARG A 453 2.74 -35.13 16.46
N ARG A 454 2.29 -35.62 15.31
CA ARG A 454 1.78 -37.00 15.14
C ARG A 454 2.90 -38.05 15.21
N SER A 455 4.08 -37.72 14.73
CA SER A 455 5.24 -38.62 14.71
C SER A 455 5.89 -38.76 16.08
N THR A 456 5.92 -37.71 16.90
CA THR A 456 6.31 -37.79 18.31
C THR A 456 5.34 -38.67 19.08
N GLU A 457 4.04 -38.62 18.77
CA GLU A 457 3.05 -39.55 19.32
C GLU A 457 3.25 -41.00 18.85
N ALA A 458 3.83 -41.20 17.66
CA ALA A 458 4.02 -42.51 17.03
C ALA A 458 5.48 -43.03 17.06
N GLY A 459 6.43 -42.31 17.68
CA GLY A 459 7.85 -42.67 17.73
C GLY A 459 8.61 -42.66 16.39
N ARG A 460 8.21 -41.85 15.39
CA ARG A 460 8.83 -41.80 14.05
C ARG A 460 9.71 -40.56 13.83
N SER A 461 10.78 -40.68 13.03
CA SER A 461 11.66 -39.56 12.67
C SER A 461 11.10 -38.72 11.51
N THR A 462 11.25 -37.39 11.62
CA THR A 462 10.80 -36.38 10.63
C THR A 462 11.94 -35.46 10.14
N GLN A 463 13.19 -35.85 10.42
CA GLN A 463 14.37 -34.99 10.35
C GLN A 463 14.68 -34.44 8.96
N ASN A 464 14.41 -35.21 7.89
CA ASN A 464 14.74 -34.80 6.51
C ASN A 464 13.92 -33.60 6.00
N CYS A 465 12.62 -33.53 6.35
CA CYS A 465 11.75 -32.43 5.91
C CYS A 465 12.10 -31.12 6.63
N THR A 466 12.40 -31.18 7.94
CA THR A 466 12.84 -30.02 8.71
C THR A 466 14.14 -29.43 8.15
N SER A 467 15.11 -30.27 7.79
CA SER A 467 16.37 -29.83 7.17
C SER A 467 16.17 -29.12 5.82
N SER A 468 15.24 -29.61 4.99
CA SER A 468 14.94 -28.99 3.69
C SER A 468 14.31 -27.60 3.86
N LEU A 469 13.33 -27.46 4.77
CA LEU A 469 12.70 -26.16 5.06
C LEU A 469 13.68 -25.18 5.72
N ALA A 470 14.53 -25.66 6.64
CA ALA A 470 15.58 -24.88 7.24
C ALA A 470 16.57 -24.33 6.19
N TRP A 471 16.98 -25.18 5.24
CA TRP A 471 17.84 -24.75 4.14
C TRP A 471 17.18 -23.65 3.28
N GLN A 472 15.89 -23.80 2.94
CA GLN A 472 15.17 -22.76 2.19
C GLN A 472 15.09 -21.45 2.97
N LEU A 473 14.80 -21.51 4.27
CA LEU A 473 14.71 -20.35 5.15
C LEU A 473 16.05 -19.60 5.22
N GLU A 474 17.17 -20.31 5.40
CA GLU A 474 18.51 -19.71 5.40
C GLU A 474 18.93 -19.19 4.02
N ALA A 475 18.55 -19.86 2.94
CA ALA A 475 18.83 -19.40 1.58
C ALA A 475 18.14 -18.05 1.30
N TRP A 476 16.88 -17.88 1.69
CA TRP A 476 16.19 -16.61 1.56
C TRP A 476 16.78 -15.51 2.44
N LYS A 477 17.22 -15.82 3.66
CA LYS A 477 17.95 -14.87 4.50
C LYS A 477 19.27 -14.42 3.86
N ALA A 478 20.02 -15.35 3.26
CA ALA A 478 21.24 -14.99 2.53
C ALA A 478 20.94 -14.04 1.36
N ASP A 479 19.79 -14.20 0.70
CA ASP A 479 19.34 -13.25 -0.33
C ASP A 479 18.96 -11.87 0.24
N ILE A 480 18.40 -11.78 1.45
CA ILE A 480 18.20 -10.50 2.16
C ILE A 480 19.55 -9.79 2.35
N GLU A 481 20.55 -10.49 2.90
CA GLU A 481 21.87 -9.90 3.16
C GLU A 481 22.58 -9.51 1.86
N ARG A 482 22.44 -10.30 0.79
CA ARG A 482 22.94 -9.97 -0.55
C ARG A 482 22.32 -8.67 -1.07
N LEU A 483 20.98 -8.56 -1.08
CA LEU A 483 20.30 -7.35 -1.56
C LEU A 483 20.63 -6.13 -0.70
N LYS A 484 20.71 -6.31 0.63
CA LYS A 484 21.15 -5.27 1.56
C LYS A 484 22.55 -4.78 1.20
N HIS A 485 23.52 -5.68 1.01
CA HIS A 485 24.86 -5.29 0.59
C HIS A 485 24.84 -4.53 -0.75
N GLN A 486 24.08 -5.00 -1.74
CA GLN A 486 23.94 -4.35 -3.04
C GLN A 486 23.33 -2.93 -2.93
N CYS A 487 22.28 -2.74 -2.14
CA CYS A 487 21.64 -1.44 -1.96
C CYS A 487 22.51 -0.44 -1.18
N PHE A 488 23.26 -0.90 -0.17
CA PHE A 488 24.07 -0.02 0.70
C PHE A 488 25.44 0.32 0.11
N HIS A 489 25.98 -0.53 -0.77
CA HIS A 489 27.30 -0.34 -1.41
C HIS A 489 27.22 -0.07 -2.91
N ALA A 490 26.03 0.19 -3.48
CA ALA A 490 25.90 0.62 -4.87
C ALA A 490 26.81 1.83 -5.14
N ALA A 491 27.70 1.69 -6.12
CA ALA A 491 28.71 2.71 -6.45
C ALA A 491 28.04 4.01 -6.97
N GLU A 492 26.89 3.86 -7.62
CA GLU A 492 26.07 4.95 -8.14
C GLU A 492 24.59 4.76 -7.76
N VAL A 493 23.87 5.87 -7.55
CA VAL A 493 22.41 5.89 -7.25
C VAL A 493 21.56 5.29 -8.38
N GLY A 494 22.16 5.09 -9.56
CA GLY A 494 21.52 4.60 -10.79
C GLY A 494 21.48 3.07 -10.97
N GLU A 495 22.03 2.28 -10.05
CA GLU A 495 22.12 0.82 -10.22
C GLU A 495 20.92 0.06 -9.63
N PHE A 496 20.46 -0.97 -10.34
CA PHE A 496 19.54 -1.97 -9.78
C PHE A 496 20.28 -2.82 -8.73
N PRO A 497 19.67 -3.19 -7.58
CA PRO A 497 18.26 -3.04 -7.22
C PRO A 497 17.88 -1.69 -6.59
N PHE A 498 18.83 -0.80 -6.28
CA PHE A 498 18.53 0.46 -5.58
C PHE A 498 17.49 1.33 -6.33
N THR A 499 17.63 1.46 -7.65
CA THR A 499 16.70 2.26 -8.48
C THR A 499 15.25 1.78 -8.46
N ALA A 500 15.01 0.51 -8.11
CA ALA A 500 13.68 -0.06 -7.98
C ALA A 500 12.89 0.54 -6.81
N TYR A 501 13.55 1.20 -5.87
CA TYR A 501 12.97 1.75 -4.63
C TYR A 501 12.76 3.26 -4.64
N ILE A 502 13.11 3.94 -5.73
CA ILE A 502 12.96 5.40 -5.83
C ILE A 502 11.48 5.73 -6.04
N GLY A 503 10.81 6.27 -5.00
CA GLY A 503 9.38 6.62 -4.98
C GLY A 503 9.01 7.83 -5.83
N ASP A 504 8.58 8.94 -5.23
CA ASP A 504 8.28 10.15 -6.00
C ASP A 504 9.53 10.66 -6.77
N TYR A 505 9.33 11.31 -7.92
CA TYR A 505 10.42 11.93 -8.65
C TYR A 505 10.77 13.25 -7.97
N ASP A 506 11.49 13.18 -6.86
CA ASP A 506 12.11 14.36 -6.28
C ASP A 506 13.28 14.78 -7.18
N GLU A 507 13.26 16.04 -7.64
CA GLU A 507 14.37 16.62 -8.38
C GLU A 507 15.64 16.73 -7.52
N ASP A 508 15.50 16.68 -6.18
CA ASP A 508 16.58 16.56 -5.21
C ASP A 508 17.04 15.08 -5.07
N PRO A 509 18.20 14.71 -5.65
CA PRO A 509 18.69 13.33 -5.61
C PRO A 509 19.07 12.88 -4.19
N VAL A 510 19.44 13.81 -3.30
CA VAL A 510 19.83 13.51 -1.92
C VAL A 510 18.61 13.08 -1.13
N ARG A 511 17.50 13.81 -1.29
CA ARG A 511 16.24 13.46 -0.63
C ARG A 511 15.64 12.18 -1.20
N ALA A 512 15.62 12.02 -2.52
CA ALA A 512 15.17 10.78 -3.16
C ALA A 512 15.95 9.55 -2.64
N LYS A 513 17.27 9.69 -2.50
CA LYS A 513 18.13 8.64 -1.93
C LYS A 513 17.78 8.35 -0.46
N ALA A 514 17.57 9.39 0.35
CA ALA A 514 17.23 9.24 1.76
C ALA A 514 15.88 8.51 1.95
N LEU A 515 14.86 8.88 1.17
CA LEU A 515 13.54 8.23 1.20
C LEU A 515 13.61 6.77 0.75
N ALA A 516 14.29 6.49 -0.35
CA ALA A 516 14.50 5.11 -0.82
C ALA A 516 15.24 4.27 0.23
N MET A 517 16.27 4.82 0.88
CA MET A 517 16.99 4.13 1.96
C MET A 517 16.13 3.90 3.20
N SER A 518 15.24 4.83 3.54
CA SER A 518 14.27 4.62 4.60
C SER A 518 13.36 3.43 4.29
N ASN A 519 12.78 3.39 3.08
CA ASN A 519 11.93 2.29 2.64
C ASN A 519 12.67 0.94 2.63
N ILE A 520 13.90 0.90 2.08
CA ILE A 520 14.73 -0.30 2.06
C ILE A 520 15.01 -0.82 3.48
N LYS A 521 15.28 0.06 4.45
CA LYS A 521 15.48 -0.36 5.86
C LYS A 521 14.22 -0.98 6.45
N CYS A 522 13.04 -0.39 6.18
CA CYS A 522 11.76 -0.96 6.61
C CYS A 522 11.54 -2.35 5.99
N LEU A 523 11.73 -2.49 4.67
CA LEU A 523 11.59 -3.78 3.97
C LEU A 523 12.55 -4.85 4.50
N ILE A 524 13.81 -4.49 4.80
CA ILE A 524 14.77 -5.41 5.43
C ILE A 524 14.25 -5.87 6.78
N SER A 525 13.77 -4.94 7.62
CA SER A 525 13.21 -5.28 8.94
C SER A 525 12.01 -6.22 8.82
N GLU A 526 11.07 -5.93 7.91
CA GLU A 526 9.92 -6.79 7.63
C GLU A 526 10.32 -8.21 7.17
N CYS A 527 11.28 -8.31 6.24
CA CYS A 527 11.77 -9.61 5.78
C CYS A 527 12.44 -10.39 6.92
N LEU A 528 13.27 -9.72 7.75
CA LEU A 528 13.93 -10.36 8.88
C LEU A 528 12.94 -10.81 9.95
N MET A 529 11.94 -9.98 10.29
CA MET A 529 10.89 -10.37 11.23
C MET A 529 10.11 -11.57 10.72
N THR A 530 9.77 -11.60 9.43
CA THR A 530 9.10 -12.74 8.81
C THR A 530 9.99 -13.99 8.81
N TYR A 531 11.28 -13.86 8.51
CA TYR A 531 12.26 -14.96 8.61
C TYR A 531 12.29 -15.55 10.04
N HIS A 532 12.35 -14.69 11.07
CA HIS A 532 12.34 -15.15 12.45
C HIS A 532 11.00 -15.78 12.84
N LEU A 533 9.87 -15.23 12.41
CA LEU A 533 8.55 -15.83 12.63
C LEU A 533 8.46 -17.24 12.03
N GLN A 534 8.92 -17.43 10.79
CA GLN A 534 8.95 -18.75 10.16
C GLN A 534 9.92 -19.70 10.88
N GLY A 535 11.09 -19.22 11.31
CA GLY A 535 12.04 -20.02 12.10
C GLY A 535 11.47 -20.48 13.44
N LEU A 536 10.79 -19.59 14.17
CA LEU A 536 10.10 -19.92 15.42
C LEU A 536 9.03 -21.00 15.21
N GLN A 537 8.26 -20.93 14.11
CA GLN A 537 7.25 -21.95 13.77
C GLN A 537 7.85 -23.27 13.26
N LEU A 538 9.03 -23.23 12.64
CA LEU A 538 9.71 -24.43 12.16
C LEU A 538 10.34 -25.24 13.30
N TYR A 539 10.88 -24.56 14.30
CA TYR A 539 11.64 -25.18 15.39
C TYR A 539 10.87 -25.31 16.71
N ALA A 540 9.68 -24.71 16.82
CA ALA A 540 8.79 -24.86 17.96
C ALA A 540 7.35 -25.13 17.49
N ASP A 541 6.47 -25.52 18.42
CA ASP A 541 5.02 -25.49 18.22
C ASP A 541 4.44 -24.35 19.07
N PRO A 542 4.38 -23.10 18.55
CA PRO A 542 3.88 -21.96 19.31
C PRO A 542 2.44 -22.16 19.81
N ARG A 543 1.61 -22.94 19.08
CA ARG A 543 0.23 -23.25 19.50
C ARG A 543 0.22 -24.13 20.76
N MET A 544 1.10 -25.13 20.80
CA MET A 544 1.30 -25.97 21.99
C MET A 544 1.76 -25.13 23.17
N ILE A 545 2.78 -24.29 22.98
CA ILE A 545 3.32 -23.43 24.03
C ILE A 545 2.25 -22.46 24.54
N ASN A 546 1.53 -21.80 23.63
CA ASN A 546 0.44 -20.89 23.95
C ASN A 546 -0.65 -21.56 24.79
N SER A 547 -1.04 -22.80 24.44
CA SER A 547 -2.05 -23.56 25.19
C SER A 547 -1.63 -23.80 26.65
N VAL A 548 -0.34 -24.03 26.91
CA VAL A 548 0.21 -24.23 28.26
C VAL A 548 0.35 -22.90 28.99
N ALA A 549 0.81 -21.86 28.30
CA ALA A 549 0.91 -20.49 28.82
C ALA A 549 -0.47 -19.96 29.27
N MET A 550 -1.50 -20.09 28.43
CA MET A 550 -2.89 -19.73 28.76
C MET A 550 -3.37 -20.43 30.03
N ALA A 551 -3.18 -21.75 30.12
CA ALA A 551 -3.58 -22.53 31.29
C ALA A 551 -2.87 -22.08 32.58
N SER A 552 -1.63 -21.57 32.47
CA SER A 552 -0.85 -21.09 33.61
C SER A 552 -1.31 -19.70 34.10
N THR A 553 -1.99 -18.92 33.26
CA THR A 553 -2.45 -17.55 33.59
C THR A 553 -3.86 -17.46 34.21
N VAL A 554 -4.72 -18.48 34.03
CA VAL A 554 -6.17 -18.42 34.37
C VAL A 554 -6.49 -18.89 35.82
N SER A 555 -5.58 -18.65 36.77
CA SER A 555 -5.70 -18.94 38.22
C SER A 555 -5.45 -20.40 38.67
N PRO A 556 -4.70 -20.62 39.77
CA PRO A 556 -4.43 -21.92 40.39
C PRO A 556 -5.56 -22.50 41.27
N ASP A 557 -6.65 -21.76 41.53
CA ASP A 557 -7.67 -22.11 42.53
C ASP A 557 -8.66 -23.24 42.16
N HIS A 558 -8.41 -23.98 41.08
CA HIS A 558 -9.16 -25.20 40.73
C HIS A 558 -8.19 -26.39 40.56
N GLU A 559 -7.39 -26.66 41.59
CA GLU A 559 -6.69 -27.94 41.72
C GLU A 559 -7.65 -29.04 42.21
N ALA A 560 -8.18 -29.83 41.26
CA ALA A 560 -8.50 -31.24 41.46
C ALA A 560 -8.73 -31.93 40.10
N GLY A 561 -7.69 -31.93 39.27
CA GLY A 561 -7.67 -32.68 38.02
C GLY A 561 -6.96 -31.91 36.92
N VAL A 562 -5.62 -31.89 36.93
CA VAL A 562 -4.85 -31.51 35.75
C VAL A 562 -5.37 -32.37 34.59
N ARG A 563 -6.08 -31.74 33.65
CA ARG A 563 -6.69 -32.45 32.51
C ARG A 563 -5.58 -33.29 31.86
N PRO A 564 -5.78 -34.60 31.59
CA PRO A 564 -4.75 -35.47 31.01
C PRO A 564 -4.06 -34.88 29.77
N ARG A 565 -4.81 -34.07 29.00
CA ARG A 565 -4.30 -33.29 27.88
C ARG A 565 -3.21 -32.28 28.28
N LEU A 566 -3.40 -31.49 29.34
CA LEU A 566 -2.43 -30.47 29.76
C LEU A 566 -1.14 -31.12 30.28
N GLN A 567 -1.23 -32.22 31.02
CA GLN A 567 -0.06 -32.99 31.45
C GLN A 567 0.74 -33.54 30.27
N LYS A 568 0.03 -34.07 29.25
CA LYS A 568 0.68 -34.49 27.99
C LYS A 568 1.44 -33.35 27.31
N LEU A 569 0.86 -32.14 27.25
CA LEU A 569 1.55 -30.98 26.68
C LEU A 569 2.80 -30.58 27.48
N HIS A 570 2.73 -30.60 28.83
CA HIS A 570 3.90 -30.33 29.67
C HIS A 570 5.04 -31.34 29.41
N THR A 571 4.71 -32.63 29.30
CA THR A 571 5.71 -33.67 28.97
C THR A 571 6.32 -33.41 27.59
N GLN A 572 5.52 -33.04 26.59
CA GLN A 572 6.01 -32.69 25.25
C GLN A 572 6.94 -31.47 25.27
N LEU A 573 6.62 -30.43 26.04
CA LEU A 573 7.49 -29.25 26.18
C LEU A 573 8.81 -29.55 26.91
N ASN A 574 8.78 -30.40 27.94
CA ASN A 574 10.00 -30.86 28.61
C ASN A 574 10.92 -31.63 27.66
N ILE A 575 10.35 -32.46 26.77
CA ILE A 575 11.13 -33.17 25.73
C ILE A 575 11.70 -32.16 24.73
N TRP A 576 10.85 -31.26 24.20
CA TRP A 576 11.25 -30.24 23.24
C TRP A 576 12.40 -29.36 23.77
N ALA A 577 12.33 -28.91 25.03
CA ALA A 577 13.32 -28.02 25.62
C ALA A 577 14.76 -28.60 25.70
N LYS A 578 14.92 -29.92 25.50
CA LYS A 578 16.22 -30.61 25.45
C LYS A 578 16.75 -30.77 24.03
N THR A 579 15.93 -30.54 23.01
CA THR A 579 16.30 -30.80 21.62
C THR A 579 17.08 -29.62 21.00
N PRO A 580 17.88 -29.89 19.95
CA PRO A 580 18.52 -28.84 19.15
C PRO A 580 17.53 -27.83 18.56
N GLU A 581 16.32 -28.26 18.24
CA GLU A 581 15.27 -27.39 17.70
C GLU A 581 14.87 -26.31 18.72
N SER A 582 14.70 -26.64 20.01
CA SER A 582 14.40 -25.61 21.02
C SER A 582 15.49 -24.54 21.12
N ARG A 583 16.75 -24.93 20.99
CA ARG A 583 17.91 -24.02 20.99
C ARG A 583 17.93 -23.14 19.73
N ARG A 584 17.60 -23.70 18.56
CA ARG A 584 17.42 -22.90 17.33
C ARG A 584 16.26 -21.91 17.46
N ALA A 585 15.12 -22.35 17.99
CA ALA A 585 13.98 -21.47 18.27
C ALA A 585 14.36 -20.33 19.23
N LEU A 586 15.14 -20.63 20.27
CA LEU A 586 15.65 -19.63 21.20
C LEU A 586 16.56 -18.60 20.50
N LEU A 587 17.42 -19.02 19.59
CA LEU A 587 18.28 -18.10 18.81
C LEU A 587 17.45 -17.16 17.93
N HIS A 588 16.38 -17.65 17.27
CA HIS A 588 15.47 -16.75 16.54
C HIS A 588 14.78 -15.76 17.49
N ALA A 589 14.30 -16.22 18.65
CA ALA A 589 13.61 -15.37 19.61
C ALA A 589 14.50 -14.24 20.17
N LEU A 590 15.75 -14.56 20.49
CA LEU A 590 16.73 -13.60 21.00
C LEU A 590 17.23 -12.65 19.91
N ALA A 591 17.32 -13.11 18.66
CA ALA A 591 17.65 -12.25 17.53
C ALA A 591 16.56 -11.20 17.28
N VAL A 592 15.27 -11.58 17.40
CA VAL A 592 14.14 -10.63 17.34
C VAL A 592 14.25 -9.59 18.44
N LEU A 593 14.46 -10.03 19.69
CA LEU A 593 14.62 -9.12 20.84
C LEU A 593 15.72 -8.09 20.58
N ARG A 594 16.91 -8.56 20.17
CA ARG A 594 18.06 -7.70 19.91
C ARG A 594 17.79 -6.70 18.78
N GLN A 595 17.21 -7.17 17.68
CA GLN A 595 16.90 -6.32 16.52
C GLN A 595 15.91 -5.22 16.92
N CYS A 596 14.85 -5.57 17.64
CA CYS A 596 13.85 -4.60 18.07
C CYS A 596 14.40 -3.62 19.12
N GLU A 597 15.25 -4.07 20.06
CA GLU A 597 15.94 -3.18 21.01
C GLU A 597 16.86 -2.18 20.27
N SER A 598 17.61 -2.65 19.26
CA SER A 598 18.46 -1.80 18.43
C SER A 598 17.65 -0.78 17.65
N ASP A 599 16.54 -1.20 17.03
CA ASP A 599 15.66 -0.32 16.26
C ASP A 599 14.99 0.73 17.17
N LEU A 600 14.65 0.35 18.41
CA LEU A 600 14.10 1.27 19.41
C LEU A 600 15.11 2.35 19.84
N GLN A 601 16.38 1.98 19.98
CA GLN A 601 17.45 2.92 20.35
C GLN A 601 17.81 3.88 19.20
N ALA A 602 17.69 3.42 17.94
CA ALA A 602 18.00 4.22 16.76
C ALA A 602 16.91 5.24 16.40
N ASN A 603 15.67 5.04 16.86
CA ASN A 603 14.51 5.87 16.51
C ASN A 603 14.17 6.88 17.62
N GLU A 604 13.67 8.07 17.26
CA GLU A 604 13.17 9.03 18.25
C GLU A 604 11.91 8.48 18.96
N PRO A 605 11.72 8.70 20.28
CA PRO A 605 10.58 8.17 21.04
C PRO A 605 9.20 8.55 20.49
N GLN A 606 9.12 9.67 19.76
CA GLN A 606 7.90 10.20 19.15
C GLN A 606 7.56 9.54 17.79
N THR A 607 8.48 8.74 17.25
CA THR A 607 8.36 8.04 15.94
C THR A 607 8.17 6.53 16.07
N GLN A 608 7.85 6.02 17.27
CA GLN A 608 7.62 4.59 17.52
C GLN A 608 6.38 4.06 16.78
N SER A 609 6.54 3.82 15.49
CA SER A 609 5.67 3.04 14.65
C SER A 609 6.34 1.69 14.41
N ILE A 610 6.51 0.92 15.47
CA ILE A 610 6.94 -0.47 15.27
C ILE A 610 5.81 -1.17 14.49
N ASP A 611 6.17 -1.88 13.43
CA ASP A 611 5.24 -2.57 12.53
C ASP A 611 4.54 -3.75 13.25
N PRO A 612 3.27 -4.05 12.98
CA PRO A 612 2.55 -5.17 13.59
C PRO A 612 3.24 -6.53 13.42
N THR A 613 4.00 -6.72 12.34
CA THR A 613 4.80 -7.95 12.14
C THR A 613 5.89 -8.08 13.20
N SER A 614 6.51 -6.97 13.59
CA SER A 614 7.49 -6.93 14.68
C SER A 614 6.82 -7.20 16.03
N TYR A 615 5.64 -6.65 16.30
CA TYR A 615 4.89 -6.96 17.53
C TYR A 615 4.51 -8.44 17.63
N LEU A 616 4.11 -9.03 16.52
CA LEU A 616 3.84 -10.46 16.42
C LEU A 616 5.11 -11.27 16.66
N ALA A 617 6.25 -10.88 16.07
CA ALA A 617 7.54 -11.51 16.30
C ALA A 617 8.01 -11.42 17.75
N ILE A 618 7.90 -10.24 18.37
CA ILE A 618 8.21 -9.98 19.78
C ILE A 618 7.35 -10.88 20.69
N SER A 619 6.03 -10.92 20.44
CA SER A 619 5.09 -11.72 21.23
C SER A 619 5.41 -13.21 21.11
N MET A 620 5.59 -13.73 19.90
CA MET A 620 5.92 -15.15 19.69
C MET A 620 7.31 -15.51 20.23
N SER A 621 8.26 -14.58 20.19
CA SER A 621 9.59 -14.74 20.79
C SER A 621 9.53 -14.81 22.31
N ALA A 622 8.75 -13.94 22.94
CA ALA A 622 8.52 -13.96 24.39
C ALA A 622 7.92 -15.30 24.83
N LEU A 623 6.95 -15.81 24.07
CA LEU A 623 6.33 -17.11 24.31
C LEU A 623 7.35 -18.26 24.25
N VAL A 624 8.23 -18.28 23.25
CA VAL A 624 9.29 -19.30 23.08
C VAL A 624 10.36 -19.20 24.18
N VAL A 625 10.82 -17.98 24.51
CA VAL A 625 11.78 -17.75 25.59
C VAL A 625 11.20 -18.20 26.92
N TRP A 626 9.95 -17.83 27.21
CA TRP A 626 9.25 -18.29 28.41
C TRP A 626 9.21 -19.82 28.49
N ALA A 627 8.83 -20.50 27.40
CA ALA A 627 8.80 -21.96 27.37
C ALA A 627 10.17 -22.57 27.65
N TRP A 628 11.22 -22.04 27.03
CA TRP A 628 12.57 -22.53 27.27
C TRP A 628 13.00 -22.35 28.73
N LEU A 629 12.72 -21.18 29.34
CA LEU A 629 13.02 -20.90 30.75
C LEU A 629 12.24 -21.80 31.73
N MET A 630 11.00 -22.15 31.39
CA MET A 630 10.15 -22.96 32.26
C MET A 630 10.43 -24.46 32.13
N PHE A 631 10.86 -24.95 30.97
CA PHE A 631 10.96 -26.39 30.68
C PHE A 631 12.39 -26.90 30.46
N SER A 632 13.40 -26.02 30.32
CA SER A 632 14.80 -26.44 30.22
C SER A 632 15.42 -26.63 31.61
N GLU A 633 16.11 -27.77 31.83
CA GLU A 633 16.85 -28.03 33.07
C GLU A 633 18.06 -27.10 33.22
N ALA A 634 18.69 -26.71 32.11
CA ALA A 634 19.82 -25.77 32.09
C ALA A 634 19.40 -24.36 32.52
N ALA A 635 18.14 -23.98 32.32
CA ALA A 635 17.63 -22.65 32.64
C ALA A 635 17.48 -22.36 34.16
N CYS A 636 17.68 -23.32 35.06
CA CYS A 636 17.68 -22.98 36.51
C CYS A 636 19.09 -22.66 37.06
N SER A 637 20.12 -22.76 36.23
CA SER A 637 21.50 -22.45 36.61
C SER A 637 21.77 -20.96 36.47
N CYS A 638 21.77 -20.22 37.59
CA CYS A 638 22.19 -18.81 37.61
C CYS A 638 23.68 -18.62 37.29
N VAL A 639 24.45 -19.72 37.21
CA VAL A 639 25.88 -19.75 36.93
C VAL A 639 26.12 -20.40 35.56
N PRO A 640 26.99 -19.83 34.71
CA PRO A 640 27.40 -20.44 33.44
C PRO A 640 27.93 -21.87 33.62
N THR A 641 27.45 -22.80 32.80
CA THR A 641 28.00 -24.15 32.71
C THR A 641 29.21 -24.20 31.77
N ILE A 642 29.89 -25.35 31.71
CA ILE A 642 30.99 -25.58 30.75
C ILE A 642 30.54 -25.33 29.30
N ASN A 643 29.31 -25.73 28.97
CA ASN A 643 28.68 -25.48 27.68
C ASN A 643 27.76 -24.23 27.76
N HIS A 644 28.36 -23.06 28.00
CA HIS A 644 27.66 -21.77 28.03
C HIS A 644 27.85 -20.99 26.73
N ILE A 645 26.80 -20.28 26.31
CA ILE A 645 26.88 -19.28 25.24
C ILE A 645 26.30 -17.94 25.70
N ASN A 646 26.95 -16.83 25.33
CA ASN A 646 26.46 -15.49 25.57
C ASN A 646 26.21 -14.76 24.25
N ILE A 647 25.02 -14.20 24.09
CA ILE A 647 24.52 -13.56 22.87
C ILE A 647 24.58 -12.04 23.06
N GLY A 648 25.34 -11.29 22.25
CA GLY A 648 25.52 -9.84 22.47
C GLY A 648 26.47 -9.13 21.50
N ASP A 649 26.82 -7.87 21.80
CA ASP A 649 27.50 -6.93 20.88
C ASP A 649 28.98 -7.21 20.61
N ASP A 650 29.64 -8.03 21.42
CA ASP A 650 30.97 -8.56 21.09
C ASP A 650 31.03 -10.09 21.33
N PRO A 651 30.59 -10.89 20.35
CA PRO A 651 30.38 -12.31 20.56
C PRO A 651 31.50 -13.12 19.91
N LEU A 652 32.66 -13.19 20.57
CA LEU A 652 33.69 -14.19 20.23
C LEU A 652 33.07 -15.61 20.10
N ASP A 653 31.99 -15.86 20.84
CA ASP A 653 31.30 -17.15 20.91
C ASP A 653 30.29 -17.40 19.77
N LEU A 654 29.62 -16.37 19.23
CA LEU A 654 28.72 -16.52 18.07
C LEU A 654 29.45 -16.41 16.73
N GLN A 655 30.60 -15.73 16.70
CA GLN A 655 31.51 -15.76 15.55
C GLN A 655 32.16 -17.13 15.39
N ASN A 656 32.31 -17.87 16.50
CA ASN A 656 32.75 -19.26 16.48
C ASN A 656 31.58 -20.21 16.14
N THR A 657 31.32 -20.37 14.85
CA THR A 657 30.27 -21.25 14.31
C THR A 657 30.36 -22.69 14.84
N ALA A 658 31.57 -23.20 15.09
CA ALA A 658 31.75 -24.54 15.64
C ALA A 658 31.30 -24.65 17.12
N ARG A 659 31.58 -23.63 17.94
CA ARG A 659 31.12 -23.58 19.33
C ARG A 659 29.59 -23.42 19.40
N LEU A 660 29.03 -22.54 18.58
CA LEU A 660 27.58 -22.37 18.47
C LEU A 660 26.89 -23.68 18.06
N GLU A 661 27.40 -24.37 17.03
CA GLU A 661 26.83 -25.65 16.60
C GLU A 661 26.97 -26.71 17.71
N THR A 662 28.10 -26.75 18.42
CA THR A 662 28.29 -27.65 19.57
C THR A 662 27.24 -27.39 20.65
N TRP A 663 26.96 -26.12 20.97
CA TRP A 663 25.93 -25.74 21.92
C TRP A 663 24.52 -26.06 21.41
N ILE A 664 24.24 -25.92 20.11
CA ILE A 664 22.95 -26.34 19.53
C ILE A 664 22.76 -27.86 19.65
N GLN A 665 23.82 -28.65 19.58
CA GLN A 665 23.71 -30.11 19.66
C GLN A 665 23.70 -30.62 21.12
N ALA A 666 24.36 -29.95 22.06
CA ALA A 666 24.52 -30.38 23.44
C ALA A 666 23.75 -29.50 24.45
N GLU A 667 23.28 -30.06 25.57
CA GLU A 667 22.66 -29.28 26.66
C GLU A 667 23.64 -28.23 27.22
N GLY A 668 23.13 -27.02 27.47
CA GLY A 668 23.96 -25.87 27.78
C GLY A 668 23.16 -24.69 28.31
N THR A 669 23.84 -23.81 29.04
CA THR A 669 23.25 -22.55 29.53
C THR A 669 23.39 -21.46 28.48
N ALA A 670 22.52 -20.45 28.52
CA ALA A 670 22.60 -19.29 27.63
C ALA A 670 22.49 -17.99 28.42
N GLY A 671 23.06 -16.92 27.87
CA GLY A 671 22.93 -15.54 28.35
C GLY A 671 22.77 -14.58 27.18
N MET A 672 22.24 -13.38 27.44
CA MET A 672 22.33 -12.26 26.49
C MET A 672 22.89 -11.03 27.20
N ASN A 673 23.90 -10.38 26.61
CA ASN A 673 24.60 -9.24 27.21
C ASN A 673 25.01 -9.51 28.68
N ASN A 674 25.51 -10.72 28.95
CA ASN A 674 25.88 -11.24 30.28
C ASN A 674 24.73 -11.41 31.28
N ILE A 675 23.48 -11.25 30.86
CA ILE A 675 22.29 -11.58 31.66
C ILE A 675 21.96 -13.05 31.40
N PRO A 676 21.97 -13.93 32.42
CA PRO A 676 21.66 -15.34 32.22
C PRO A 676 20.19 -15.52 31.81
N LEU A 677 19.95 -16.41 30.84
CA LEU A 677 18.62 -16.94 30.58
C LEU A 677 18.30 -17.99 31.64
N CYS A 678 17.71 -17.51 32.74
CA CYS A 678 17.38 -18.34 33.88
C CYS A 678 15.94 -18.15 34.37
N ARG A 679 15.31 -19.22 34.84
CA ARG A 679 13.97 -19.22 35.43
C ARG A 679 13.82 -18.19 36.55
N CYS A 680 14.86 -18.01 37.36
CA CYS A 680 14.90 -17.03 38.47
C CYS A 680 14.75 -15.58 38.02
N VAL A 681 15.04 -15.27 36.75
CA VAL A 681 14.92 -13.92 36.17
C VAL A 681 13.90 -13.87 35.03
N SER A 682 13.03 -14.88 34.94
CA SER A 682 12.01 -15.01 33.88
C SER A 682 11.09 -13.79 33.78
N GLU A 683 10.64 -13.24 34.90
CA GLU A 683 9.83 -12.01 34.93
C GLU A 683 10.56 -10.82 34.31
N GLY A 684 11.87 -10.67 34.58
CA GLY A 684 12.70 -9.62 33.99
C GLY A 684 12.83 -9.75 32.47
N TRP A 685 12.95 -10.97 31.96
CA TRP A 685 12.93 -11.23 30.52
C TRP A 685 11.58 -10.89 29.89
N MET A 686 10.47 -11.34 30.49
CA MET A 686 9.14 -11.03 29.99
C MET A 686 8.85 -9.52 30.04
N ALA A 687 9.38 -8.79 31.04
CA ALA A 687 9.31 -7.34 31.11
C ALA A 687 10.10 -6.64 29.99
N ARG A 688 11.27 -7.17 29.60
CA ARG A 688 12.01 -6.66 28.42
C ARG A 688 11.21 -6.79 27.13
N PHE A 689 10.61 -7.96 26.87
CA PHE A 689 9.74 -8.14 25.71
C PHE A 689 8.50 -7.22 25.77
N ASN A 690 7.90 -7.06 26.97
CA ASN A 690 6.79 -6.14 27.16
C ASN A 690 7.12 -4.69 26.77
N ALA A 691 8.30 -4.21 27.17
CA ALA A 691 8.72 -2.84 26.95
C ALA A 691 8.86 -2.47 25.46
N LEU A 692 8.98 -3.47 24.57
CA LEU A 692 9.06 -3.27 23.12
C LEU A 692 7.68 -3.17 22.44
N LEU A 693 6.59 -3.47 23.16
CA LEU A 693 5.23 -3.37 22.65
C LEU A 693 4.65 -1.96 22.91
N PRO A 694 3.79 -1.44 22.02
CA PRO A 694 3.41 -0.02 22.01
C PRO A 694 2.59 0.32 23.27
N LEU A 695 2.99 1.38 23.98
CA LEU A 695 2.42 1.78 25.29
C LEU A 695 2.30 0.61 26.27
N GLY A 696 3.27 -0.32 26.27
CA GLY A 696 3.24 -1.51 27.13
C GLY A 696 2.04 -2.42 26.81
N ARG A 697 1.72 -2.57 25.51
CA ARG A 697 0.64 -3.39 24.89
C ARG A 697 -0.73 -2.78 24.74
N ARG A 698 -1.03 -1.65 25.38
CA ARG A 698 -2.37 -1.05 25.34
C ARG A 698 -2.90 -0.74 23.93
N ARG A 699 -2.02 -0.64 22.93
CA ARG A 699 -2.39 -0.36 21.53
C ARG A 699 -2.41 -1.58 20.60
N TRP A 700 -2.00 -2.77 21.06
CA TRP A 700 -2.01 -3.97 20.22
C TRP A 700 -2.36 -5.23 21.05
N GLU A 701 -3.65 -5.35 21.37
CA GLU A 701 -4.22 -6.38 22.28
C GLU A 701 -3.98 -7.81 21.81
N MET A 702 -3.74 -8.03 20.51
CA MET A 702 -3.34 -9.31 19.95
C MET A 702 -2.14 -9.97 20.65
N SER A 703 -1.26 -9.19 21.29
CA SER A 703 -0.15 -9.77 22.08
C SER A 703 -0.65 -10.67 23.21
N ASP A 704 -1.83 -10.39 23.77
CA ASP A 704 -2.40 -11.17 24.87
C ASP A 704 -2.90 -12.52 24.39
N GLU A 705 -3.38 -12.61 23.14
CA GLU A 705 -3.74 -13.87 22.51
C GLU A 705 -2.50 -14.69 22.14
N VAL A 706 -1.49 -14.05 21.56
CA VAL A 706 -0.28 -14.73 21.08
C VAL A 706 0.60 -15.17 22.25
N ALA A 707 0.78 -14.31 23.24
CA ALA A 707 1.72 -14.49 24.35
C ALA A 707 1.08 -14.09 25.69
N PRO A 708 0.12 -14.87 26.23
CA PRO A 708 -0.64 -14.50 27.43
C PRO A 708 0.21 -14.31 28.69
N ILE A 709 1.38 -14.95 28.76
CA ILE A 709 2.34 -14.81 29.86
C ILE A 709 2.90 -13.40 30.01
N LEU A 710 2.70 -12.57 28.99
CA LEU A 710 3.05 -11.19 29.04
C LEU A 710 2.04 -10.45 29.97
N ASN A 711 0.76 -10.85 30.02
CA ASN A 711 -0.32 -10.16 30.75
C ASN A 711 -0.09 -10.08 32.28
N SER A 712 0.44 -11.15 32.89
CA SER A 712 0.62 -11.28 34.35
C SER A 712 1.60 -10.28 34.98
N LEU A 713 2.39 -9.56 34.18
CA LEU A 713 3.34 -8.56 34.66
C LEU A 713 2.73 -7.17 34.93
N SER A 714 1.47 -6.94 34.53
CA SER A 714 0.77 -5.66 34.73
C SER A 714 0.00 -5.56 36.05
N ALA A 715 -0.10 -6.65 36.81
CA ALA A 715 -0.75 -6.67 38.12
C ALA A 715 0.16 -6.19 39.27
N GLY A 716 1.40 -5.80 38.97
CA GLY A 716 2.39 -5.44 39.99
C GLY A 716 3.34 -4.32 39.55
N ARG A 717 2.85 -3.09 39.44
CA ARG A 717 3.39 -1.85 40.05
C ARG A 717 2.74 -0.60 39.46
#